data_AF-A0A915U9Z6-F1
#
_entry.id   AF-A0A915U9Z6-F1
#
_cell.length_a   1.000
_cell.length_b   1.000
_cell.length_c   1.000
_cell.angle_alpha   90.00
_cell.angle_beta   90.00
_cell.angle_gamma   90.00
#
_symmetry.space_group_name_H-M   'P 1'
#
loop_
_entity.id
_entity.type
_entity.pdbx_description
1 polymer ?
#
loop_
_entity_poly.entity_id
_entity_poly.type
_entity_poly.pdbx_seq_one_letter_code
_entity_poly.pdbx_strand_id
1 'polypeptide(L)'
;MVEGELEDGRRFATWHDPFPKPSYLFALVAGRLICLEDSFTTMSGREVILRIYVEERNREKCGHAMASLKKAMRWDEEQYGREYDLDVYMIVAVDDFNMGAMENKGLNIFNSKYVLARPETATDSDYDGIEGVIAHEYFHNWTGNRITCRDWFQLSLKEGLTVFRDQEFSADMTSRPVKRIQDVNVIRSYQFREDGGPMAHPVRPESYQEINNFYTLTVYNKGAEVIRMLHTLLGPERFRRGMDLYFDRYDGQAVTCDDFVQAMADAADRDLTEFKRWYSQAGTPVLDVEKAYDPAARIFELTVRQSCPPTPGQPVKKPFTMPLAVGLLDGQGRDMNLVLDGEGEVRGTTAILVLSREEQRFSFTGLDEKPVLSILRNFSAPVRVRMQTTDEELAFRMAHDRDPFNRWDAGQQLSMKYLLQEIHAWRPDGLVSVPEPLLEAVGRILGDREADQAFVALAMQLPTENWISEQLEIIDPEAVFQVRLRFRHAISRALQDELLTTWLNLESREPYRYNAREAGRRSLRNCCLEYLLVVDSHGRVDRELLALGVQQFRNSNNMTEVMAALRAVVNADRASGDALLDDFYGQWHGDPLVVDKWLMLQATCSLPGTLDRVMELTRHPAFSEKNPNKVRALIGAFCQGNQAQFHARDGRGYRFLADWILRLDRLNPQIAARLVTPLTMWRRYDQERQQLMEGELKRLERAKLSRDVREMVEKSLTGVYRILHTFSLK
;
A
#
# COMPACT_ATOMS: atom_id res chain seq x y z
N MET A 1 -5.89 -36.76 14.90
CA MET A 1 -7.04 -36.92 13.98
C MET A 1 -7.54 -38.35 14.09
N VAL A 2 -8.85 -38.57 14.16
CA VAL A 2 -9.47 -39.90 14.03
C VAL A 2 -10.27 -39.90 12.74
N GLU A 3 -10.03 -40.84 11.84
CA GLU A 3 -10.78 -40.97 10.57
C GLU A 3 -11.45 -42.34 10.47
N GLY A 4 -12.54 -42.43 9.70
CA GLY A 4 -13.23 -43.67 9.47
C GLY A 4 -14.29 -43.60 8.38
N GLU A 5 -14.84 -44.76 8.05
CA GLU A 5 -15.90 -44.93 7.05
C GLU A 5 -17.17 -45.41 7.75
N LEU A 6 -18.30 -44.86 7.35
CA LEU A 6 -19.64 -45.24 7.80
C LEU A 6 -20.22 -46.30 6.84
N GLU A 7 -21.20 -47.07 7.30
CA GLU A 7 -21.79 -48.19 6.55
C GLU A 7 -22.38 -47.81 5.18
N ASP A 8 -22.70 -46.54 4.97
CA ASP A 8 -23.26 -46.01 3.71
C ASP A 8 -22.20 -45.40 2.77
N GLY A 9 -20.91 -45.64 3.02
CA GLY A 9 -19.80 -45.14 2.21
C GLY A 9 -19.44 -43.67 2.46
N ARG A 10 -20.07 -43.00 3.42
CA ARG A 10 -19.61 -41.69 3.92
C ARG A 10 -18.35 -41.86 4.76
N ARG A 11 -17.50 -40.85 4.76
CA ARG A 11 -16.30 -40.80 5.62
C ARG A 11 -16.42 -39.71 6.66
N PHE A 12 -15.77 -39.90 7.80
CA PHE A 12 -15.67 -38.88 8.84
C PHE A 12 -14.21 -38.67 9.25
N ALA A 13 -13.92 -37.46 9.74
CA ALA A 13 -12.68 -37.12 10.41
C ALA A 13 -12.99 -36.27 11.65
N THR A 14 -12.40 -36.63 12.78
CA THR A 14 -12.48 -35.88 14.05
C THR A 14 -11.14 -35.22 14.33
N TRP A 15 -11.19 -33.89 14.49
CA TRP A 15 -10.05 -33.04 14.81
C TRP A 15 -10.19 -32.49 16.24
N HIS A 16 -9.07 -32.40 16.94
CA HIS A 16 -8.98 -31.81 18.27
C HIS A 16 -7.82 -30.83 18.27
N ASP A 17 -8.12 -29.56 18.52
CA ASP A 17 -7.12 -28.51 18.73
C ASP A 17 -6.99 -28.29 20.25
N PRO A 18 -5.79 -28.49 20.83
CA PRO A 18 -5.61 -28.37 22.28
C PRO A 18 -5.65 -26.94 22.80
N PHE A 19 -5.53 -25.92 21.93
CA PHE A 19 -5.52 -24.52 22.37
C PHE A 19 -6.95 -23.95 22.42
N PRO A 20 -7.36 -23.34 23.55
CA PRO A 20 -8.58 -22.54 23.60
C PRO A 20 -8.51 -21.42 22.56
N LYS A 21 -9.58 -21.23 21.80
CA LYS A 21 -9.66 -20.19 20.78
C LYS A 21 -11.06 -19.61 20.65
N PRO A 22 -11.21 -18.31 20.32
CA PRO A 22 -12.49 -17.72 19.97
C PRO A 22 -13.03 -18.33 18.66
N SER A 23 -14.35 -18.30 18.49
CA SER A 23 -15.04 -18.95 17.37
C SER A 23 -14.69 -18.37 16.00
N TYR A 24 -14.17 -17.13 15.91
CA TYR A 24 -13.77 -16.55 14.62
C TYR A 24 -12.56 -17.27 14.00
N LEU A 25 -11.77 -17.99 14.81
CA LEU A 25 -10.64 -18.80 14.36
C LEU A 25 -11.03 -20.23 13.97
N PHE A 26 -12.31 -20.60 14.06
CA PHE A 26 -12.80 -21.89 13.58
C PHE A 26 -12.69 -21.97 12.05
N ALA A 27 -12.23 -23.10 11.53
CA ALA A 27 -12.24 -23.41 10.10
C ALA A 27 -12.71 -24.84 9.85
N LEU A 28 -13.36 -25.03 8.71
CA LEU A 28 -13.70 -26.34 8.17
C LEU A 28 -13.59 -26.28 6.65
N VAL A 29 -12.88 -27.25 6.08
CA VAL A 29 -12.74 -27.42 4.64
C VAL A 29 -13.09 -28.86 4.29
N ALA A 30 -13.96 -29.02 3.32
CA ALA A 30 -14.30 -30.32 2.74
C ALA A 30 -14.35 -30.19 1.22
N GLY A 31 -13.55 -31.00 0.53
CA GLY A 31 -13.46 -30.94 -0.92
C GLY A 31 -12.51 -31.97 -1.48
N ARG A 32 -12.51 -32.12 -2.81
CA ARG A 32 -11.54 -32.93 -3.52
C ARG A 32 -10.29 -32.10 -3.77
N LEU A 33 -9.39 -32.12 -2.82
CA LEU A 33 -8.14 -31.37 -2.84
C LEU A 33 -6.95 -32.31 -2.92
N ILE A 34 -5.88 -31.84 -3.54
CA ILE A 34 -4.58 -32.47 -3.45
C ILE A 34 -3.77 -31.77 -2.37
N CYS A 35 -2.93 -32.54 -1.68
CA CYS A 35 -2.05 -32.04 -0.64
C CYS A 35 -0.61 -32.01 -1.17
N LEU A 36 0.02 -30.85 -1.10
CA LEU A 36 1.48 -30.73 -1.16
C LEU A 36 2.01 -30.73 0.26
N GLU A 37 2.89 -31.66 0.57
CA GLU A 37 3.46 -31.82 1.91
C GLU A 37 4.94 -31.47 1.91
N ASP A 38 5.39 -30.84 2.99
CA ASP A 38 6.78 -30.57 3.30
C ASP A 38 6.93 -30.51 4.85
N SER A 39 8.10 -30.16 5.35
CA SER A 39 8.38 -30.08 6.80
C SER A 39 9.21 -28.86 7.17
N PHE A 40 9.14 -28.49 8.44
CA PHE A 40 9.99 -27.49 9.08
C PHE A 40 10.35 -27.95 10.50
N THR A 41 11.65 -27.94 10.81
CA THR A 41 12.15 -28.19 12.18
C THR A 41 12.30 -26.86 12.91
N THR A 42 11.62 -26.71 14.05
CA THR A 42 11.72 -25.49 14.86
C THR A 42 13.07 -25.36 15.56
N MET A 43 13.35 -24.17 16.10
CA MET A 43 14.54 -23.89 16.89
C MET A 43 14.72 -24.80 18.13
N SER A 44 13.64 -25.41 18.64
CA SER A 44 13.69 -26.39 19.74
C SER A 44 13.76 -27.85 19.28
N GLY A 45 13.72 -28.10 17.96
CA GLY A 45 13.77 -29.43 17.37
C GLY A 45 12.39 -30.08 17.16
N ARG A 46 11.28 -29.34 17.27
CA ARG A 46 9.95 -29.86 16.91
C ARG A 46 9.85 -29.97 15.39
N GLU A 47 9.46 -31.15 14.90
CA GLU A 47 9.10 -31.34 13.49
C GLU A 47 7.65 -30.91 13.25
N VAL A 48 7.45 -29.96 12.34
CA VAL A 48 6.14 -29.47 11.91
C VAL A 48 5.87 -29.92 10.48
N ILE A 49 4.75 -30.61 10.28
CA ILE A 49 4.29 -31.01 8.95
C ILE A 49 3.59 -29.82 8.28
N LEU A 50 4.05 -29.42 7.10
CA LEU A 50 3.47 -28.33 6.34
C LEU A 50 2.63 -28.88 5.20
N ARG A 51 1.39 -28.40 5.07
CA ARG A 51 0.47 -28.87 4.03
C ARG A 51 -0.18 -27.71 3.31
N ILE A 52 -0.10 -27.71 1.98
CA ILE A 52 -0.85 -26.80 1.12
C ILE A 52 -1.85 -27.62 0.32
N TYR A 53 -3.13 -27.33 0.51
CA TYR A 53 -4.24 -27.96 -0.19
C TYR A 53 -4.75 -27.07 -1.30
N VAL A 54 -4.85 -27.64 -2.50
CA VAL A 54 -5.35 -26.95 -3.70
C VAL A 54 -6.16 -27.91 -4.57
N GLU A 55 -6.93 -27.36 -5.51
CA GLU A 55 -7.50 -28.17 -6.58
C GLU A 55 -6.43 -28.76 -7.51
N GLU A 56 -6.70 -29.91 -8.14
CA GLU A 56 -5.74 -30.62 -9.01
C GLU A 56 -5.09 -29.72 -10.07
N ARG A 57 -5.86 -28.81 -10.68
CA ARG A 57 -5.36 -27.86 -11.70
C ARG A 57 -4.22 -26.96 -11.23
N ASN A 58 -4.05 -26.81 -9.91
CA ASN A 58 -3.10 -25.89 -9.30
C ASN A 58 -1.87 -26.57 -8.70
N ARG A 59 -1.71 -27.90 -8.88
CA ARG A 59 -0.64 -28.72 -8.29
C ARG A 59 0.73 -28.06 -8.30
N GLU A 60 1.20 -27.62 -9.46
CA GLU A 60 2.59 -27.13 -9.58
C GLU A 60 2.70 -25.60 -9.38
N LYS A 61 1.72 -24.96 -8.71
CA LYS A 61 1.72 -23.50 -8.44
C LYS A 61 2.00 -23.13 -6.97
N CYS A 62 2.30 -24.10 -6.09
CA CYS A 62 2.38 -23.85 -4.64
C CYS A 62 3.81 -23.72 -4.10
N GLY A 63 4.83 -23.89 -4.95
CA GLY A 63 6.24 -23.94 -4.51
C GLY A 63 6.69 -22.67 -3.79
N HIS A 64 6.30 -21.50 -4.31
CA HIS A 64 6.63 -20.22 -3.67
C HIS A 64 5.94 -20.06 -2.32
N ALA A 65 4.64 -20.35 -2.21
CA ALA A 65 3.92 -20.28 -0.94
C ALA A 65 4.53 -21.18 0.15
N MET A 66 4.94 -22.42 -0.20
CA MET A 66 5.61 -23.32 0.74
C MET A 66 6.97 -22.75 1.20
N ALA A 67 7.75 -22.18 0.27
CA ALA A 67 9.01 -21.54 0.61
C ALA A 67 8.81 -20.31 1.51
N SER A 68 7.82 -19.47 1.21
CA SER A 68 7.46 -18.29 2.01
C SER A 68 7.04 -18.68 3.43
N LEU A 69 6.26 -19.75 3.61
CA LEU A 69 5.86 -20.24 4.92
C LEU A 69 7.10 -20.61 5.77
N LYS A 70 8.04 -21.35 5.19
CA LYS A 70 9.29 -21.72 5.89
C LYS A 70 10.16 -20.51 6.23
N LYS A 71 10.22 -19.51 5.36
CA LYS A 71 10.93 -18.24 5.64
C LYS A 71 10.26 -17.50 6.79
N ALA A 72 8.93 -17.39 6.81
CA ALA A 72 8.19 -16.74 7.89
C ALA A 72 8.39 -17.47 9.22
N MET A 73 8.33 -18.80 9.24
CA MET A 73 8.61 -19.63 10.42
C MET A 73 9.99 -19.33 10.99
N ARG A 74 11.03 -19.38 10.15
CA ARG A 74 12.40 -19.10 10.56
C ARG A 74 12.60 -17.67 11.03
N TRP A 75 12.05 -16.69 10.31
CA TRP A 75 12.22 -15.29 10.65
C TRP A 75 11.57 -14.95 11.99
N ASP A 76 10.42 -15.53 12.33
CA ASP A 76 9.78 -15.28 13.63
C ASP A 76 10.55 -15.91 14.80
N GLU A 77 11.21 -17.05 14.57
CA GLU A 77 12.17 -17.63 15.52
C GLU A 77 13.38 -16.71 15.73
N GLU A 78 14.00 -16.22 14.65
CA GLU A 78 15.19 -15.38 14.71
C GLU A 78 14.88 -13.98 15.31
N GLN A 79 13.79 -13.34 14.88
CA GLN A 79 13.47 -11.96 15.26
C GLN A 79 12.68 -11.82 16.56
N TYR A 80 11.82 -12.80 16.89
CA TYR A 80 10.93 -12.73 18.06
C TYR A 80 11.00 -13.97 18.96
N GLY A 81 11.86 -14.96 18.65
CA GLY A 81 11.96 -16.19 19.43
C GLY A 81 10.64 -16.94 19.48
N ARG A 82 9.84 -16.87 18.41
CA ARG A 82 8.48 -17.42 18.32
C ARG A 82 8.46 -18.64 17.40
N GLU A 83 8.46 -19.81 18.01
CA GLU A 83 8.29 -21.09 17.31
C GLU A 83 6.80 -21.43 17.09
N TYR A 84 6.51 -22.28 16.12
CA TYR A 84 5.16 -22.81 15.90
C TYR A 84 4.78 -23.84 16.98
N ASP A 85 3.51 -23.87 17.36
CA ASP A 85 3.03 -24.52 18.59
C ASP A 85 2.14 -25.75 18.37
N LEU A 86 1.87 -26.13 17.12
CA LEU A 86 1.18 -27.36 16.73
C LEU A 86 2.08 -28.29 15.90
N ASP A 87 1.58 -29.47 15.57
CA ASP A 87 2.33 -30.50 14.82
C ASP A 87 2.14 -30.40 13.30
N VAL A 88 1.07 -29.73 12.86
CA VAL A 88 0.71 -29.58 11.45
C VAL A 88 0.26 -28.15 11.18
N TYR A 89 0.82 -27.54 10.14
CA TYR A 89 0.38 -26.25 9.59
C TYR A 89 -0.28 -26.47 8.23
N MET A 90 -1.57 -26.16 8.11
CA MET A 90 -2.32 -26.35 6.87
C MET A 90 -2.73 -25.01 6.24
N ILE A 91 -2.56 -24.91 4.93
CA ILE A 91 -3.05 -23.81 4.10
C ILE A 91 -4.00 -24.40 3.06
N VAL A 92 -5.15 -23.78 2.86
CA VAL A 92 -6.09 -24.13 1.79
C VAL A 92 -6.29 -22.93 0.87
N ALA A 93 -6.00 -23.10 -0.42
CA ALA A 93 -6.26 -22.06 -1.42
C ALA A 93 -7.67 -22.21 -2.02
N VAL A 94 -8.46 -21.13 -2.00
CA VAL A 94 -9.82 -21.07 -2.54
C VAL A 94 -9.98 -19.89 -3.50
N ASP A 95 -10.72 -20.08 -4.60
CA ASP A 95 -10.90 -19.05 -5.65
C ASP A 95 -11.96 -18.00 -5.29
N ASP A 96 -12.92 -18.35 -4.43
CA ASP A 96 -14.02 -17.47 -4.00
C ASP A 96 -13.80 -17.03 -2.54
N PHE A 97 -13.12 -15.90 -2.36
CA PHE A 97 -12.83 -15.36 -1.02
C PHE A 97 -12.90 -13.82 -1.00
N ASN A 98 -13.66 -13.26 -0.04
CA ASN A 98 -13.85 -11.82 0.10
C ASN A 98 -12.59 -11.08 0.58
N MET A 99 -11.82 -11.73 1.46
CA MET A 99 -10.60 -11.18 2.05
C MET A 99 -9.35 -11.67 1.30
N GLY A 100 -8.17 -11.34 1.83
CA GLY A 100 -6.90 -11.85 1.30
C GLY A 100 -6.65 -13.28 1.76
N ALA A 101 -6.59 -13.48 3.07
CA ALA A 101 -6.50 -14.78 3.72
C ALA A 101 -7.12 -14.68 5.13
N MET A 102 -7.03 -15.75 5.91
CA MET A 102 -7.57 -15.86 7.26
C MET A 102 -6.70 -16.79 8.11
N GLU A 103 -6.41 -16.36 9.34
CA GLU A 103 -5.41 -16.94 10.25
C GLU A 103 -5.93 -18.12 11.09
N ASN A 104 -6.95 -18.85 10.62
CA ASN A 104 -7.58 -19.91 11.39
C ASN A 104 -6.55 -20.90 11.95
N LYS A 105 -6.56 -21.14 13.26
CA LYS A 105 -5.48 -21.84 13.98
C LYS A 105 -5.15 -23.21 13.35
N GLY A 106 -3.99 -23.29 12.70
CA GLY A 106 -3.48 -24.51 12.06
C GLY A 106 -4.16 -24.91 10.75
N LEU A 107 -5.15 -24.16 10.26
CA LEU A 107 -5.88 -24.42 9.01
C LEU A 107 -6.25 -23.10 8.31
N ASN A 108 -5.24 -22.35 7.89
CA ASN A 108 -5.45 -21.06 7.26
C ASN A 108 -6.16 -21.22 5.89
N ILE A 109 -7.08 -20.31 5.59
CA ILE A 109 -7.80 -20.28 4.31
C ILE A 109 -7.37 -19.03 3.54
N PHE A 110 -6.84 -19.24 2.34
CA PHE A 110 -6.28 -18.18 1.51
C PHE A 110 -7.11 -18.00 0.23
N ASN A 111 -7.30 -16.76 -0.20
CA ASN A 111 -7.62 -16.48 -1.59
C ASN A 111 -6.49 -17.03 -2.46
N SER A 112 -6.81 -17.77 -3.51
CA SER A 112 -5.82 -18.41 -4.38
C SER A 112 -4.80 -17.43 -4.99
N LYS A 113 -5.17 -16.15 -5.15
CA LYS A 113 -4.27 -15.05 -5.52
C LYS A 113 -3.01 -14.97 -4.62
N TYR A 114 -3.12 -15.32 -3.35
CA TYR A 114 -2.05 -15.26 -2.36
C TYR A 114 -1.39 -16.62 -2.06
N VAL A 115 -1.55 -17.59 -2.96
CA VAL A 115 -0.87 -18.91 -2.86
C VAL A 115 -0.25 -19.32 -4.20
N LEU A 116 -0.97 -19.12 -5.31
CA LEU A 116 -0.65 -19.74 -6.59
C LEU A 116 0.30 -18.87 -7.42
N ALA A 117 1.52 -19.36 -7.65
CA ALA A 117 2.50 -18.70 -8.51
C ALA A 117 3.32 -19.68 -9.36
N ARG A 118 3.55 -19.25 -10.61
CA ARG A 118 4.59 -19.73 -11.52
C ARG A 118 5.16 -18.56 -12.30
N PRO A 119 6.39 -18.66 -12.83
CA PRO A 119 7.00 -17.60 -13.64
C PRO A 119 6.09 -17.10 -14.77
N GLU A 120 5.34 -18.01 -15.39
CA GLU A 120 4.48 -17.72 -16.53
C GLU A 120 3.10 -17.17 -16.13
N THR A 121 2.70 -17.23 -14.86
CA THR A 121 1.34 -16.83 -14.41
C THR A 121 1.33 -15.72 -13.36
N ALA A 122 2.44 -15.50 -12.66
CA ALA A 122 2.56 -14.57 -11.54
C ALA A 122 3.69 -13.56 -11.79
N THR A 123 3.39 -12.29 -11.54
CA THR A 123 4.35 -11.19 -11.60
C THR A 123 5.18 -11.11 -10.32
N ASP A 124 6.28 -10.36 -10.31
CA ASP A 124 7.09 -10.12 -9.12
C ASP A 124 6.27 -9.54 -7.97
N SER A 125 5.27 -8.70 -8.28
CA SER A 125 4.35 -8.17 -7.28
C SER A 125 3.38 -9.23 -6.73
N ASP A 126 3.03 -10.25 -7.52
CA ASP A 126 2.26 -11.40 -7.01
C ASP A 126 3.16 -12.27 -6.10
N TYR A 127 4.42 -12.52 -6.48
CA TYR A 127 5.38 -13.25 -5.63
C TYR A 127 5.61 -12.54 -4.29
N ASP A 128 5.81 -11.21 -4.31
CA ASP A 128 5.94 -10.37 -3.12
C ASP A 128 4.67 -10.41 -2.27
N GLY A 129 3.50 -10.26 -2.90
CA GLY A 129 2.21 -10.33 -2.21
C GLY A 129 1.92 -11.69 -1.58
N ILE A 130 2.30 -12.80 -2.23
CA ILE A 130 2.21 -14.15 -1.66
C ILE A 130 3.15 -14.27 -0.45
N GLU A 131 4.40 -13.83 -0.57
CA GLU A 131 5.38 -13.92 0.52
C GLU A 131 4.95 -13.10 1.74
N GLY A 132 4.51 -11.86 1.55
CA GLY A 132 4.00 -11.00 2.61
C GLY A 132 2.73 -11.54 3.28
N VAL A 133 1.72 -11.98 2.51
CA VAL A 133 0.47 -12.48 3.10
C VAL A 133 0.64 -13.84 3.77
N ILE A 134 1.45 -14.75 3.22
CA ILE A 134 1.78 -16.03 3.90
C ILE A 134 2.44 -15.75 5.26
N ALA A 135 3.37 -14.79 5.31
CA ALA A 135 4.01 -14.40 6.55
C ALA A 135 3.04 -13.74 7.53
N HIS A 136 2.20 -12.82 7.06
CA HIS A 136 1.14 -12.17 7.86
C HIS A 136 0.28 -13.20 8.60
N GLU A 137 -0.28 -14.16 7.87
CA GLU A 137 -1.16 -15.17 8.47
C GLU A 137 -0.41 -16.14 9.39
N TYR A 138 0.88 -16.40 9.12
CA TYR A 138 1.73 -17.19 10.03
C TYR A 138 2.00 -16.42 11.33
N PHE A 139 2.32 -15.13 11.24
CA PHE A 139 2.63 -14.29 12.40
C PHE A 139 1.44 -14.12 13.35
N HIS A 140 0.22 -14.13 12.81
CA HIS A 140 -1.01 -14.17 13.60
C HIS A 140 -1.09 -15.38 14.55
N ASN A 141 -0.34 -16.46 14.31
CA ASN A 141 -0.26 -17.59 15.25
C ASN A 141 0.06 -17.14 16.68
N TRP A 142 0.88 -16.11 16.82
CA TRP A 142 1.18 -15.45 18.10
C TRP A 142 0.37 -14.16 18.29
N THR A 143 0.43 -13.24 17.32
CA THR A 143 -0.20 -11.91 17.40
C THR A 143 -1.62 -11.91 16.83
N GLY A 144 -2.51 -12.71 17.41
CA GLY A 144 -3.92 -12.81 17.01
C GLY A 144 -4.59 -14.09 17.51
N ASN A 145 -3.84 -15.19 17.57
CA ASN A 145 -4.36 -16.50 17.97
C ASN A 145 -4.01 -16.85 19.42
N ARG A 146 -2.70 -16.97 19.73
CA ARG A 146 -2.27 -17.24 21.12
C ARG A 146 -2.61 -16.08 22.05
N ILE A 147 -2.50 -14.86 21.56
CA ILE A 147 -3.00 -13.66 22.22
C ILE A 147 -4.02 -13.00 21.28
N THR A 148 -5.30 -13.06 21.67
CA THR A 148 -6.40 -12.62 20.82
C THR A 148 -7.05 -11.33 21.35
N CYS A 149 -8.03 -10.80 20.61
CA CYS A 149 -8.75 -9.58 20.97
C CYS A 149 -9.83 -9.87 22.01
N ARG A 150 -9.86 -9.11 23.12
CA ARG A 150 -10.96 -9.14 24.12
C ARG A 150 -12.32 -8.82 23.49
N ASP A 151 -12.33 -7.86 22.58
CA ASP A 151 -13.48 -7.41 21.81
C ASP A 151 -13.01 -6.82 20.47
N TRP A 152 -13.93 -6.65 19.52
CA TRP A 152 -13.59 -6.24 18.15
C TRP A 152 -13.12 -4.78 18.02
N PHE A 153 -13.33 -3.93 19.03
CA PHE A 153 -12.71 -2.60 19.01
C PHE A 153 -11.19 -2.71 19.10
N GLN A 154 -10.67 -3.79 19.67
CA GLN A 154 -9.24 -4.08 19.78
C GLN A 154 -8.64 -4.65 18.48
N LEU A 155 -9.34 -4.60 17.33
CA LEU A 155 -8.85 -5.24 16.09
C LEU A 155 -7.41 -4.82 15.72
N SER A 156 -7.06 -3.54 15.90
CA SER A 156 -5.69 -3.05 15.62
C SER A 156 -4.61 -3.62 16.55
N LEU A 157 -4.98 -4.23 17.69
CA LEU A 157 -4.05 -5.00 18.52
C LEU A 157 -3.39 -6.11 17.69
N LYS A 158 -4.20 -6.92 17.00
CA LYS A 158 -3.70 -8.01 16.16
C LYS A 158 -3.28 -7.50 14.78
N GLU A 159 -4.10 -6.66 14.16
CA GLU A 159 -3.86 -6.23 12.77
C GLU A 159 -2.71 -5.24 12.66
N GLY A 160 -2.68 -4.19 13.47
CA GLY A 160 -1.60 -3.21 13.44
C GLY A 160 -0.24 -3.85 13.76
N LEU A 161 -0.21 -4.75 14.75
CA LEU A 161 1.00 -5.47 15.13
C LEU A 161 1.44 -6.49 14.08
N THR A 162 0.50 -7.23 13.48
CA THR A 162 0.83 -8.24 12.48
C THR A 162 1.22 -7.62 11.14
N VAL A 163 0.57 -6.51 10.74
CA VAL A 163 1.02 -5.71 9.60
C VAL A 163 2.42 -5.14 9.84
N PHE A 164 2.72 -4.63 11.04
CA PHE A 164 4.09 -4.22 11.35
C PHE A 164 5.10 -5.38 11.19
N ARG A 165 4.76 -6.58 11.67
CA ARG A 165 5.61 -7.78 11.54
C ARG A 165 5.79 -8.21 10.09
N ASP A 166 4.74 -8.21 9.27
CA ASP A 166 4.86 -8.53 7.83
C ASP A 166 5.68 -7.48 7.07
N GLN A 167 5.57 -6.19 7.43
CA GLN A 167 6.35 -5.14 6.82
C GLN A 167 7.84 -5.30 7.11
N GLU A 168 8.20 -5.64 8.35
CA GLU A 168 9.59 -5.91 8.73
C GLU A 168 10.13 -7.16 8.05
N PHE A 169 9.33 -8.24 7.99
CA PHE A 169 9.69 -9.45 7.26
C PHE A 169 9.94 -9.18 5.78
N SER A 170 9.00 -8.55 5.08
CA SER A 170 9.15 -8.22 3.65
C SER A 170 10.34 -7.29 3.42
N ALA A 171 10.61 -6.35 4.32
CA ALA A 171 11.77 -5.48 4.24
C ALA A 171 13.10 -6.24 4.34
N ASP A 172 13.17 -7.29 5.17
CA ASP A 172 14.34 -8.16 5.32
C ASP A 172 14.50 -9.16 4.16
N MET A 173 13.40 -9.62 3.56
CA MET A 173 13.43 -10.53 2.41
C MET A 173 13.75 -9.81 1.09
N THR A 174 13.43 -8.51 1.00
CA THR A 174 13.50 -7.73 -0.24
C THR A 174 14.40 -6.49 -0.10
N SER A 175 13.88 -5.30 -0.39
CA SER A 175 14.57 -4.02 -0.27
C SER A 175 13.83 -3.15 0.73
N ARG A 176 14.40 -3.01 1.93
CA ARG A 176 13.84 -2.21 3.04
C ARG A 176 13.46 -0.78 2.63
N PRO A 177 14.29 -0.02 1.88
CA PRO A 177 13.88 1.29 1.35
C PRO A 177 12.63 1.24 0.48
N VAL A 178 12.58 0.29 -0.46
CA VAL A 178 11.46 0.17 -1.41
C VAL A 178 10.18 -0.22 -0.69
N LYS A 179 10.25 -1.22 0.21
CA LYS A 179 9.12 -1.65 1.03
C LYS A 179 8.58 -0.49 1.87
N ARG A 180 9.46 0.30 2.50
CA ARG A 180 9.05 1.48 3.26
C ARG A 180 8.31 2.48 2.38
N ILE A 181 8.86 2.83 1.22
CA ILE A 181 8.22 3.79 0.31
C ILE A 181 6.84 3.30 -0.12
N GLN A 182 6.70 2.01 -0.44
CA GLN A 182 5.42 1.40 -0.79
C GLN A 182 4.40 1.51 0.36
N ASP A 183 4.79 1.21 1.59
CA ASP A 183 3.94 1.32 2.77
C ASP A 183 3.48 2.77 3.02
N VAL A 184 4.41 3.72 2.91
CA VAL A 184 4.08 5.15 3.07
C VAL A 184 3.17 5.65 1.95
N ASN A 185 3.34 5.15 0.71
CA ASN A 185 2.44 5.47 -0.39
C ASN A 185 1.01 5.02 -0.11
N VAL A 186 0.81 3.86 0.54
CA VAL A 186 -0.53 3.43 0.97
C VAL A 186 -1.11 4.41 1.99
N ILE A 187 -0.31 4.82 2.97
CA ILE A 187 -0.74 5.77 4.00
C ILE A 187 -1.15 7.11 3.36
N ARG A 188 -0.28 7.72 2.58
CA ARG A 188 -0.49 9.05 2.01
C ARG A 188 -1.60 9.07 0.96
N SER A 189 -1.65 8.08 0.07
CA SER A 189 -2.60 8.07 -1.05
C SER A 189 -4.01 7.66 -0.65
N TYR A 190 -4.16 6.87 0.41
CA TYR A 190 -5.44 6.25 0.75
C TYR A 190 -5.83 6.38 2.22
N GLN A 191 -4.92 6.11 3.17
CA GLN A 191 -5.27 6.15 4.59
C GLN A 191 -5.52 7.59 5.07
N PHE A 192 -4.68 8.56 4.69
CA PHE A 192 -4.91 9.98 5.02
C PHE A 192 -6.24 10.51 4.49
N ARG A 193 -6.71 9.98 3.37
CA ARG A 193 -8.04 10.28 2.82
C ARG A 193 -9.15 9.71 3.70
N GLU A 194 -9.03 8.47 4.13
CA GLU A 194 -9.98 7.83 5.06
C GLU A 194 -10.07 8.61 6.38
N ASP A 195 -8.92 9.02 6.92
CA ASP A 195 -8.79 9.73 8.19
C ASP A 195 -9.27 11.20 8.15
N GLY A 196 -9.32 11.78 6.95
CA GLY A 196 -9.87 13.12 6.70
C GLY A 196 -11.34 13.11 6.23
N GLY A 197 -11.92 11.94 6.03
CA GLY A 197 -13.25 11.76 5.45
C GLY A 197 -14.36 11.49 6.48
N PRO A 198 -15.61 11.28 5.99
CA PRO A 198 -16.77 10.90 6.81
C PRO A 198 -16.59 9.62 7.62
N MET A 199 -15.72 8.73 7.15
CA MET A 199 -15.43 7.43 7.76
C MET A 199 -14.29 7.50 8.77
N ALA A 200 -13.73 8.68 9.07
CA ALA A 200 -12.60 8.81 9.98
C ALA A 200 -12.91 8.20 11.35
N HIS A 201 -12.03 7.34 11.82
CA HIS A 201 -12.10 6.68 13.11
C HIS A 201 -10.69 6.48 13.66
N PRO A 202 -10.49 6.41 14.98
CA PRO A 202 -9.17 6.04 15.53
C PRO A 202 -8.82 4.59 15.20
N VAL A 203 -7.55 4.20 15.38
CA VAL A 203 -7.10 2.81 15.15
C VAL A 203 -7.79 1.81 16.10
N ARG A 204 -8.27 2.27 17.25
CA ARG A 204 -9.22 1.54 18.13
C ARG A 204 -10.58 2.26 18.11
N PRO A 205 -11.51 1.88 17.21
CA PRO A 205 -12.79 2.56 17.05
C PRO A 205 -13.61 2.67 18.35
N GLU A 206 -14.46 3.70 18.45
CA GLU A 206 -15.36 3.88 19.61
C GLU A 206 -16.77 3.33 19.36
N SER A 207 -17.18 3.17 18.09
CA SER A 207 -18.47 2.58 17.70
C SER A 207 -18.43 2.06 16.26
N TYR A 208 -19.26 1.06 15.96
CA TYR A 208 -19.49 0.53 14.61
C TYR A 208 -20.94 0.02 14.46
N GLN A 209 -21.48 0.03 13.24
CA GLN A 209 -22.74 -0.69 12.96
C GLN A 209 -22.46 -2.10 12.45
N GLU A 210 -21.50 -2.25 11.53
CA GLU A 210 -21.05 -3.51 10.96
C GLU A 210 -19.53 -3.64 11.11
N ILE A 211 -19.05 -4.70 11.79
CA ILE A 211 -17.62 -4.85 12.08
C ILE A 211 -16.79 -5.08 10.81
N ASN A 212 -17.39 -5.70 9.78
CA ASN A 212 -16.71 -5.93 8.50
C ASN A 212 -16.29 -4.62 7.79
N ASN A 213 -16.96 -3.49 8.10
CA ASN A 213 -16.59 -2.18 7.59
C ASN A 213 -15.34 -1.58 8.27
N PHE A 214 -14.82 -2.19 9.34
CA PHE A 214 -13.65 -1.71 10.10
C PHE A 214 -12.36 -2.49 9.80
N TYR A 215 -12.39 -3.37 8.79
CA TYR A 215 -11.19 -3.91 8.16
C TYR A 215 -10.60 -2.86 7.19
N THR A 216 -10.11 -1.77 7.77
CA THR A 216 -9.72 -0.53 7.06
C THR A 216 -8.23 -0.27 7.08
N LEU A 217 -7.78 0.63 6.21
CA LEU A 217 -6.38 1.09 6.19
C LEU A 217 -5.97 1.75 7.50
N THR A 218 -6.92 2.35 8.22
CA THR A 218 -6.67 2.93 9.52
C THR A 218 -6.40 1.87 10.60
N VAL A 219 -7.17 0.78 10.64
CA VAL A 219 -6.92 -0.31 11.62
C VAL A 219 -5.63 -1.08 11.31
N TYR A 220 -5.38 -1.34 10.03
CA TYR A 220 -4.23 -2.12 9.53
C TYR A 220 -2.97 -1.25 9.41
N ASN A 221 -2.91 -0.39 8.40
CA ASN A 221 -1.70 0.34 8.03
C ASN A 221 -1.37 1.47 9.01
N LYS A 222 -2.33 2.32 9.41
CA LYS A 222 -2.04 3.33 10.47
C LYS A 222 -1.78 2.65 11.81
N GLY A 223 -2.46 1.53 12.11
CA GLY A 223 -2.13 0.65 13.24
C GLY A 223 -0.66 0.24 13.25
N ALA A 224 -0.14 -0.25 12.13
CA ALA A 224 1.28 -0.59 11.98
C ALA A 224 2.22 0.60 12.16
N GLU A 225 1.85 1.79 11.67
CA GLU A 225 2.62 3.01 11.92
C GLU A 225 2.63 3.42 13.41
N VAL A 226 1.55 3.15 14.16
CA VAL A 226 1.54 3.33 15.63
C VAL A 226 2.51 2.37 16.32
N ILE A 227 2.54 1.10 15.90
CA ILE A 227 3.53 0.12 16.41
C ILE A 227 4.96 0.54 16.04
N ARG A 228 5.17 1.00 14.79
CA ARG A 228 6.47 1.51 14.31
C ARG A 228 6.93 2.76 15.06
N MET A 229 6.01 3.64 15.48
CA MET A 229 6.35 4.76 16.35
C MET A 229 6.82 4.30 17.73
N LEU A 230 6.18 3.28 18.33
CA LEU A 230 6.67 2.68 19.58
C LEU A 230 8.06 2.07 19.38
N HIS A 231 8.26 1.28 18.32
CA HIS A 231 9.57 0.73 17.98
C HIS A 231 10.63 1.84 17.83
N THR A 232 10.27 2.95 17.18
CA THR A 232 11.18 4.09 16.99
C THR A 232 11.49 4.80 18.30
N LEU A 233 10.49 5.10 19.14
CA LEU A 233 10.66 5.77 20.44
C LEU A 233 11.46 4.95 21.44
N LEU A 234 11.24 3.63 21.48
CA LEU A 234 11.87 2.74 22.44
C LEU A 234 13.24 2.25 21.97
N GLY A 235 13.45 2.18 20.66
CA GLY A 235 14.60 1.51 20.06
C GLY A 235 14.41 -0.01 19.99
N PRO A 236 15.18 -0.70 19.14
CA PRO A 236 14.97 -2.11 18.82
C PRO A 236 15.06 -3.03 20.04
N GLU A 237 16.06 -2.81 20.92
CA GLU A 237 16.27 -3.67 22.10
C GLU A 237 15.12 -3.58 23.10
N ARG A 238 14.67 -2.36 23.43
CA ARG A 238 13.59 -2.16 24.41
C ARG A 238 12.24 -2.61 23.83
N PHE A 239 12.00 -2.36 22.55
CA PHE A 239 10.81 -2.86 21.87
C PHE A 239 10.78 -4.40 21.87
N ARG A 240 11.91 -5.05 21.58
CA ARG A 240 12.01 -6.51 21.63
C ARG A 240 11.69 -7.07 23.02
N ARG A 241 12.26 -6.49 24.09
CA ARG A 241 11.91 -6.87 25.47
C ARG A 241 10.44 -6.64 25.79
N GLY A 242 9.82 -5.58 25.25
CA GLY A 242 8.39 -5.31 25.38
C GLY A 242 7.54 -6.37 24.69
N MET A 243 7.95 -6.85 23.52
CA MET A 243 7.31 -7.98 22.84
C MET A 243 7.42 -9.27 23.67
N ASP A 244 8.61 -9.58 24.19
CA ASP A 244 8.82 -10.76 25.04
C ASP A 244 7.92 -10.70 26.29
N LEU A 245 7.86 -9.55 26.95
CA LEU A 245 6.99 -9.34 28.12
C LEU A 245 5.49 -9.42 27.78
N TYR A 246 5.10 -8.92 26.60
CA TYR A 246 3.72 -9.04 26.10
C TYR A 246 3.35 -10.51 25.91
N PHE A 247 4.23 -11.31 25.31
CA PHE A 247 4.02 -12.74 25.16
C PHE A 247 3.95 -13.45 26.51
N ASP A 248 4.89 -13.20 27.41
CA ASP A 248 4.96 -13.85 28.72
C ASP A 248 3.73 -13.58 29.59
N ARG A 249 3.14 -12.37 29.50
CA ARG A 249 1.99 -11.98 30.33
C ARG A 249 0.65 -12.50 29.81
N TYR A 250 0.47 -12.52 28.49
CA TYR A 250 -0.86 -12.58 27.90
C TYR A 250 -1.11 -13.80 27.02
N ASP A 251 -0.13 -14.68 26.90
CA ASP A 251 -0.31 -15.96 26.21
C ASP A 251 -1.55 -16.74 26.71
N GLY A 252 -2.38 -17.20 25.77
CA GLY A 252 -3.64 -17.89 26.02
C GLY A 252 -4.82 -16.99 26.38
N GLN A 253 -4.69 -15.66 26.26
CA GLN A 253 -5.71 -14.70 26.72
C GLN A 253 -6.25 -13.82 25.58
N ALA A 254 -7.42 -13.23 25.85
CA ALA A 254 -8.02 -12.20 25.03
C ALA A 254 -7.82 -10.83 25.69
N VAL A 255 -7.01 -9.96 25.08
CA VAL A 255 -6.51 -8.71 25.70
C VAL A 255 -6.83 -7.46 24.88
N THR A 256 -6.34 -6.31 25.33
CA THR A 256 -6.62 -4.99 24.74
C THR A 256 -5.38 -4.30 24.19
N CYS A 257 -5.58 -3.24 23.38
CA CYS A 257 -4.48 -2.38 22.96
C CYS A 257 -3.73 -1.75 24.15
N ASP A 258 -4.43 -1.46 25.26
CA ASP A 258 -3.82 -0.87 26.44
C ASP A 258 -2.86 -1.83 27.15
N ASP A 259 -3.15 -3.13 27.12
CA ASP A 259 -2.30 -4.19 27.68
C ASP A 259 -0.98 -4.31 26.91
N PHE A 260 -1.02 -4.20 25.57
CA PHE A 260 0.17 -4.16 24.73
C PHE A 260 1.03 -2.93 25.02
N VAL A 261 0.43 -1.73 25.06
CA VAL A 261 1.18 -0.50 25.38
C VAL A 261 1.75 -0.58 26.80
N GLN A 262 1.05 -1.21 27.75
CA GLN A 262 1.56 -1.40 29.11
C GLN A 262 2.78 -2.32 29.16
N ALA A 263 2.79 -3.43 28.41
CA ALA A 263 3.98 -4.29 28.32
C ALA A 263 5.18 -3.53 27.72
N MET A 264 4.94 -2.69 26.72
CA MET A 264 5.97 -1.82 26.14
C MET A 264 6.50 -0.78 27.15
N ALA A 265 5.61 -0.15 27.91
CA ALA A 265 5.96 0.83 28.94
C ALA A 265 6.82 0.20 30.04
N ASP A 266 6.39 -0.95 30.55
CA ASP A 266 7.06 -1.65 31.66
C ASP A 266 8.46 -2.17 31.24
N ALA A 267 8.59 -2.72 30.03
CA ALA A 267 9.88 -3.23 29.55
C ALA A 267 10.89 -2.13 29.18
N ALA A 268 10.40 -0.92 28.93
CA ALA A 268 11.22 0.25 28.60
C ALA A 268 11.45 1.20 29.78
N ASP A 269 10.80 0.97 30.93
CA ASP A 269 10.74 1.90 32.07
C ASP A 269 10.40 3.33 31.61
N ARG A 270 9.34 3.44 30.79
CA ARG A 270 8.93 4.70 30.16
C ARG A 270 7.43 4.90 30.25
N ASP A 271 7.02 6.09 30.67
CA ASP A 271 5.61 6.47 30.62
C ASP A 271 5.13 6.65 29.17
N LEU A 272 4.13 5.86 28.79
CA LEU A 272 3.47 5.89 27.48
C LEU A 272 2.00 6.33 27.58
N THR A 273 1.58 6.91 28.72
CA THR A 273 0.20 7.33 28.95
C THR A 273 -0.29 8.31 27.88
N GLU A 274 0.51 9.31 27.53
CA GLU A 274 0.15 10.27 26.47
C GLU A 274 0.22 9.67 25.07
N PHE A 275 1.08 8.67 24.84
CA PHE A 275 1.15 7.95 23.57
C PHE A 275 -0.18 7.24 23.23
N LYS A 276 -0.94 6.79 24.25
CA LYS A 276 -2.25 6.15 24.07
C LYS A 276 -3.28 7.03 23.33
N ARG A 277 -3.03 8.35 23.19
CA ARG A 277 -3.85 9.24 22.35
C ARG A 277 -3.90 8.80 20.88
N TRP A 278 -2.88 8.10 20.37
CA TRP A 278 -2.90 7.50 19.02
C TRP A 278 -3.98 6.42 18.85
N TYR A 279 -4.37 5.75 19.94
CA TYR A 279 -5.43 4.75 19.93
C TYR A 279 -6.83 5.36 20.05
N SER A 280 -6.97 6.59 20.55
CA SER A 280 -8.27 7.22 20.80
C SER A 280 -8.60 8.40 19.91
N GLN A 281 -7.62 9.02 19.23
CA GLN A 281 -7.86 10.17 18.36
C GLN A 281 -7.75 9.77 16.88
N ALA A 282 -8.82 10.02 16.12
CA ALA A 282 -8.80 9.95 14.66
C ALA A 282 -8.10 11.17 14.06
N GLY A 283 -7.89 11.15 12.74
CA GLY A 283 -7.32 12.25 11.98
C GLY A 283 -5.81 12.17 11.84
N THR A 284 -5.32 12.88 10.83
CA THR A 284 -3.89 12.99 10.52
C THR A 284 -3.33 14.27 11.14
N PRO A 285 -2.35 14.19 12.05
CA PRO A 285 -1.70 15.39 12.59
C PRO A 285 -0.93 16.15 11.51
N VAL A 286 -0.81 17.46 11.72
CA VAL A 286 -0.07 18.40 10.88
C VAL A 286 1.03 19.04 11.72
N LEU A 287 2.26 19.00 11.21
CA LEU A 287 3.42 19.65 11.79
C LEU A 287 3.76 20.91 11.00
N ASP A 288 3.75 22.07 11.66
CA ASP A 288 4.32 23.32 11.13
C ASP A 288 5.75 23.46 11.64
N VAL A 289 6.69 23.58 10.72
CA VAL A 289 8.13 23.52 11.01
C VAL A 289 8.83 24.78 10.55
N GLU A 290 9.51 25.42 11.51
CA GLU A 290 10.36 26.59 11.29
C GLU A 290 11.82 26.21 11.61
N LYS A 291 12.73 26.62 10.73
CA LYS A 291 14.17 26.36 10.84
C LYS A 291 14.96 27.67 10.83
N ALA A 292 15.94 27.80 11.72
CA ALA A 292 16.84 28.95 11.78
C ALA A 292 18.29 28.48 12.02
N TYR A 293 19.26 29.16 11.43
CA TYR A 293 20.68 28.90 11.67
C TYR A 293 21.38 30.19 12.08
N ASP A 294 22.03 30.17 13.25
CA ASP A 294 22.92 31.22 13.71
C ASP A 294 24.39 30.81 13.45
N PRO A 295 25.06 31.43 12.46
CA PRO A 295 26.46 31.11 12.16
C PRO A 295 27.44 31.58 13.24
N ALA A 296 27.11 32.62 14.02
CA ALA A 296 27.98 33.12 15.08
C ALA A 296 27.93 32.19 16.31
N ALA A 297 26.73 31.71 16.65
CA ALA A 297 26.54 30.74 17.72
C ALA A 297 26.82 29.29 17.30
N ARG A 298 26.86 29.01 15.99
CA ARG A 298 26.96 27.64 15.42
C ARG A 298 25.80 26.75 15.84
N ILE A 299 24.59 27.32 15.85
CA ILE A 299 23.36 26.66 16.31
C ILE A 299 22.33 26.63 15.18
N PHE A 300 21.77 25.44 14.92
CA PHE A 300 20.58 25.26 14.10
C PHE A 300 19.38 24.96 15.00
N GLU A 301 18.39 25.85 14.98
CA GLU A 301 17.16 25.73 15.76
C GLU A 301 16.02 25.20 14.88
N LEU A 302 15.26 24.25 15.45
CA LEU A 302 14.05 23.69 14.86
C LEU A 302 12.88 23.95 15.81
N THR A 303 11.92 24.78 15.38
CA THR A 303 10.65 24.96 16.08
C THR A 303 9.57 24.16 15.38
N VAL A 304 8.93 23.25 16.12
CA VAL A 304 7.89 22.35 15.60
C VAL A 304 6.60 22.60 16.35
N ARG A 305 5.53 22.91 15.61
CA ARG A 305 4.17 23.01 16.13
C ARG A 305 3.32 21.87 15.60
N GLN A 306 2.59 21.17 16.45
CA GLN A 306 1.65 20.14 16.04
C GLN A 306 0.20 20.58 16.24
N SER A 307 -0.64 20.19 15.29
CA SER A 307 -2.09 20.31 15.41
C SER A 307 -2.76 19.09 14.77
N CYS A 308 -4.04 18.88 15.05
CA CYS A 308 -4.83 17.88 14.35
C CYS A 308 -6.22 18.45 14.08
N PRO A 309 -6.68 18.42 12.81
CA PRO A 309 -8.01 18.88 12.47
C PRO A 309 -9.11 18.04 13.15
N PRO A 310 -10.28 18.64 13.46
CA PRO A 310 -11.39 17.89 14.02
C PRO A 310 -11.93 16.87 13.00
N THR A 311 -12.39 15.75 13.51
CA THR A 311 -13.03 14.67 12.73
C THR A 311 -14.46 14.45 13.23
N PRO A 312 -15.33 13.73 12.50
CA PRO A 312 -16.66 13.36 13.00
C PRO A 312 -16.58 12.76 14.42
N GLY A 313 -17.42 13.26 15.34
CA GLY A 313 -17.44 12.83 16.74
C GLY A 313 -16.29 13.36 17.63
N GLN A 314 -15.23 13.96 17.05
CA GLN A 314 -14.06 14.44 17.80
C GLN A 314 -13.70 15.89 17.41
N PRO A 315 -14.44 16.89 17.93
CA PRO A 315 -14.24 18.31 17.60
C PRO A 315 -12.99 18.94 18.23
N VAL A 316 -12.47 18.33 19.30
CA VAL A 316 -11.27 18.79 20.02
C VAL A 316 -10.21 17.71 19.95
N LYS A 317 -8.97 18.08 19.62
CA LYS A 317 -7.82 17.19 19.54
C LYS A 317 -6.76 17.64 20.53
N LYS A 318 -6.20 16.69 21.29
CA LYS A 318 -5.05 16.93 22.17
C LYS A 318 -3.75 16.67 21.39
N PRO A 319 -2.63 17.30 21.79
CA PRO A 319 -1.31 16.99 21.24
C PRO A 319 -1.00 15.48 21.33
N PHE A 320 -0.40 14.94 20.28
CA PHE A 320 0.05 13.56 20.23
C PHE A 320 1.50 13.46 20.72
N THR A 321 1.87 12.32 21.29
CA THR A 321 3.26 11.97 21.58
C THR A 321 3.82 11.16 20.41
N MET A 322 4.85 11.63 19.72
CA MET A 322 5.40 10.95 18.53
C MET A 322 6.91 11.14 18.40
N PRO A 323 7.61 10.19 17.74
CA PRO A 323 8.98 10.40 17.31
C PRO A 323 9.02 11.27 16.04
N LEU A 324 9.96 12.21 15.99
CA LEU A 324 10.32 12.96 14.79
C LEU A 324 11.80 12.74 14.50
N ALA A 325 12.09 11.83 13.56
CA ALA A 325 13.45 11.52 13.13
C ALA A 325 13.98 12.60 12.18
N VAL A 326 15.14 13.18 12.48
CA VAL A 326 15.77 14.24 11.69
C VAL A 326 17.25 13.98 11.48
N GLY A 327 17.76 14.37 10.31
CA GLY A 327 19.20 14.48 10.04
C GLY A 327 19.54 15.83 9.43
N LEU A 328 20.81 16.20 9.51
CA LEU A 328 21.35 17.44 8.95
C LEU A 328 22.42 17.08 7.92
N LEU A 329 22.32 17.64 6.73
CA LEU A 329 23.26 17.44 5.63
C LEU A 329 24.17 18.66 5.48
N ASP A 330 25.46 18.42 5.28
CA ASP A 330 26.47 19.42 4.94
C ASP A 330 26.32 19.89 3.47
N GLY A 331 27.09 20.89 3.04
CA GLY A 331 27.03 21.43 1.68
C GLY A 331 27.44 20.44 0.58
N GLN A 332 27.99 19.28 0.93
CA GLN A 332 28.34 18.19 0.01
C GLN A 332 27.38 16.99 0.12
N GLY A 333 26.32 17.11 0.94
CA GLY A 333 25.30 16.08 1.09
C GLY A 333 25.71 14.92 2.00
N ARG A 334 26.70 15.14 2.87
CA ARG A 334 27.08 14.17 3.89
C ARG A 334 26.29 14.45 5.16
N ASP A 335 25.89 13.38 5.84
CA ASP A 335 25.28 13.48 7.15
C ASP A 335 26.26 14.10 8.16
N MET A 336 25.79 15.12 8.88
CA MET A 336 26.54 15.79 9.94
C MET A 336 26.42 15.02 11.26
N ASN A 337 27.46 15.13 12.10
CA ASN A 337 27.37 14.68 13.48
C ASN A 337 26.43 15.60 14.27
N LEU A 338 25.48 15.02 15.01
CA LEU A 338 24.44 15.77 15.70
C LEU A 338 24.76 15.87 17.20
N VAL A 339 24.75 17.09 17.73
CA VAL A 339 24.74 17.36 19.17
C VAL A 339 23.43 18.07 19.49
N LEU A 340 22.47 17.29 19.99
CA LEU A 340 21.11 17.74 20.30
C LEU A 340 21.03 18.31 21.72
N ASP A 341 20.50 19.52 21.83
CA ASP A 341 19.95 20.09 23.05
C ASP A 341 18.42 20.07 22.97
N GLY A 342 17.78 19.20 23.76
CA GLY A 342 16.33 18.99 23.76
C GLY A 342 15.90 17.56 24.10
N GLU A 343 14.58 17.31 24.12
CA GLU A 343 14.00 15.99 24.37
C GLU A 343 14.16 15.07 23.16
N GLY A 344 15.04 14.08 23.26
CA GLY A 344 15.28 13.11 22.21
C GLY A 344 16.60 12.38 22.41
N GLU A 345 17.01 11.63 21.39
CA GLU A 345 18.31 10.99 21.39
C GLU A 345 18.91 10.92 19.98
N VAL A 346 20.24 10.93 19.90
CA VAL A 346 20.97 10.81 18.64
C VAL A 346 21.37 9.35 18.43
N ARG A 347 20.97 8.76 17.31
CA ARG A 347 21.31 7.40 16.88
C ARG A 347 22.10 7.48 15.57
N GLY A 348 23.42 7.36 15.67
CA GLY A 348 24.31 7.60 14.52
C GLY A 348 24.18 9.04 14.02
N THR A 349 23.75 9.21 12.78
CA THR A 349 23.56 10.52 12.13
C THR A 349 22.11 11.02 12.14
N THR A 350 21.23 10.35 12.88
CA THR A 350 19.81 10.70 12.98
C THR A 350 19.42 11.00 14.42
N ALA A 351 18.81 12.14 14.67
CA ALA A 351 18.22 12.49 15.96
C ALA A 351 16.74 12.09 15.97
N ILE A 352 16.32 11.34 16.99
CA ILE A 352 14.92 11.00 17.25
C ILE A 352 14.39 11.99 18.29
N LEU A 353 13.73 13.05 17.81
CA LEU A 353 13.11 14.06 18.66
C LEU A 353 11.80 13.53 19.23
N VAL A 354 11.49 13.85 20.49
CA VAL A 354 10.21 13.49 21.12
C VAL A 354 9.29 14.70 21.11
N LEU A 355 8.28 14.67 20.24
CA LEU A 355 7.26 15.70 20.16
C LEU A 355 6.03 15.26 20.96
N SER A 356 5.71 16.00 22.02
CA SER A 356 4.64 15.73 22.99
C SER A 356 3.76 16.95 23.28
N ARG A 357 4.27 18.16 23.04
CA ARG A 357 3.58 19.44 23.27
C ARG A 357 3.12 20.04 21.95
N GLU A 358 2.22 21.03 22.05
CA GLU A 358 1.71 21.77 20.90
C GLU A 358 2.81 22.53 20.15
N GLU A 359 3.79 23.10 20.87
CA GLU A 359 4.99 23.72 20.32
C GLU A 359 6.23 23.24 21.11
N GLN A 360 7.29 22.85 20.39
CA GLN A 360 8.60 22.53 20.97
C GLN A 360 9.73 23.10 20.10
N ARG A 361 10.86 23.38 20.75
CA ARG A 361 12.09 23.81 20.11
C ARG A 361 13.19 22.79 20.39
N PHE A 362 14.01 22.54 19.39
CA PHE A 362 15.17 21.65 19.45
C PHE A 362 16.36 22.36 18.84
N SER A 363 17.52 22.29 19.50
CA SER A 363 18.72 23.01 19.06
C SER A 363 19.85 22.03 18.76
N PHE A 364 20.50 22.21 17.61
CA PHE A 364 21.67 21.44 17.20
C PHE A 364 22.88 22.35 17.24
N THR A 365 23.86 22.00 18.06
CA THR A 365 25.04 22.86 18.34
C THR A 365 26.29 22.37 17.63
N GLY A 366 27.28 23.26 17.48
CA GLY A 366 28.59 22.91 16.94
C GLY A 366 28.62 22.77 15.41
N LEU A 367 27.64 23.30 14.70
CA LEU A 367 27.57 23.24 13.23
C LEU A 367 28.40 24.39 12.64
N ASP A 368 29.39 24.09 11.80
CA ASP A 368 30.28 25.11 11.19
C ASP A 368 29.66 25.81 9.98
N GLU A 369 28.64 25.21 9.38
CA GLU A 369 27.93 25.73 8.21
C GLU A 369 26.43 25.49 8.32
N LYS A 370 25.66 26.20 7.48
CA LYS A 370 24.19 26.08 7.46
C LYS A 370 23.82 24.70 6.91
N PRO A 371 23.14 23.83 7.69
CA PRO A 371 22.76 22.50 7.22
C PRO A 371 21.52 22.54 6.32
N VAL A 372 21.35 21.51 5.50
CA VAL A 372 20.06 21.15 4.88
C VAL A 372 19.36 20.11 5.74
N LEU A 373 18.11 20.39 6.14
CA LEU A 373 17.33 19.52 7.03
C LEU A 373 16.69 18.35 6.26
N SER A 374 17.00 17.13 6.70
CA SER A 374 16.30 15.89 6.34
C SER A 374 15.30 15.54 7.45
N ILE A 375 14.08 16.07 7.36
CA ILE A 375 13.02 15.91 8.38
C ILE A 375 12.16 14.68 8.13
N LEU A 376 11.60 14.11 9.20
CA LEU A 376 10.70 12.96 9.16
C LEU A 376 11.33 11.74 8.45
N ARG A 377 12.64 11.52 8.67
CA ARG A 377 13.39 10.37 8.11
C ARG A 377 12.63 9.06 8.32
N ASN A 378 12.68 8.20 7.32
CA ASN A 378 11.97 6.92 7.30
C ASN A 378 10.44 7.04 7.60
N PHE A 379 9.83 8.21 7.36
CA PHE A 379 8.46 8.54 7.74
C PHE A 379 8.15 8.18 9.21
N SER A 380 8.99 8.70 10.12
CA SER A 380 8.97 8.33 11.55
C SER A 380 7.63 8.48 12.29
N ALA A 381 6.70 9.29 11.77
CA ALA A 381 5.32 9.38 12.26
C ALA A 381 4.34 9.59 11.09
N PRO A 382 3.09 9.09 11.18
CA PRO A 382 2.08 9.22 10.14
C PRO A 382 1.43 10.62 10.16
N VAL A 383 2.21 11.64 9.80
CA VAL A 383 1.84 13.06 9.87
C VAL A 383 2.06 13.77 8.54
N ARG A 384 1.44 14.94 8.40
CA ARG A 384 1.73 15.91 7.33
C ARG A 384 2.73 16.93 7.84
N VAL A 385 3.72 17.28 7.02
CA VAL A 385 4.71 18.31 7.37
C VAL A 385 4.51 19.52 6.47
N ARG A 386 4.37 20.70 7.10
CA ARG A 386 4.35 22.02 6.45
C ARG A 386 5.64 22.73 6.83
N MET A 387 6.50 22.92 5.84
CA MET A 387 7.81 23.55 6.01
C MET A 387 8.17 24.31 4.74
N GLN A 388 8.71 25.51 4.90
CA GLN A 388 9.28 26.26 3.78
C GLN A 388 10.54 25.54 3.27
N THR A 389 10.49 25.10 2.02
CA THR A 389 11.58 24.38 1.35
C THR A 389 11.73 24.92 -0.06
N THR A 390 12.95 25.30 -0.45
CA THR A 390 13.20 25.81 -1.81
C THR A 390 13.38 24.68 -2.81
N ASP A 391 13.28 25.00 -4.10
CA ASP A 391 13.49 24.00 -5.17
C ASP A 391 14.93 23.48 -5.16
N GLU A 392 15.89 24.34 -4.80
CA GLU A 392 17.29 23.97 -4.62
C GLU A 392 17.47 23.00 -3.46
N GLU A 393 16.79 23.21 -2.33
CA GLU A 393 16.84 22.28 -1.19
C GLU A 393 16.20 20.92 -1.54
N LEU A 394 15.10 20.90 -2.29
CA LEU A 394 14.45 19.66 -2.74
C LEU A 394 15.33 18.91 -3.75
N ALA A 395 15.87 19.60 -4.76
CA ALA A 395 16.77 19.01 -5.74
C ALA A 395 18.06 18.49 -5.07
N PHE A 396 18.60 19.24 -4.11
CA PHE A 396 19.76 18.83 -3.31
C PHE A 396 19.47 17.54 -2.54
N ARG A 397 18.34 17.46 -1.82
CA ARG A 397 17.95 16.23 -1.09
C ARG A 397 17.68 15.05 -2.01
N MET A 398 17.02 15.27 -3.15
CA MET A 398 16.76 14.23 -4.15
C MET A 398 18.08 13.62 -4.69
N ALA A 399 19.12 14.45 -4.81
CA ALA A 399 20.44 14.01 -5.25
C ALA A 399 21.29 13.38 -4.13
N HIS A 400 21.17 13.87 -2.89
CA HIS A 400 22.19 13.62 -1.87
C HIS A 400 21.69 13.08 -0.52
N ASP A 401 20.39 13.11 -0.21
CA ASP A 401 19.91 12.66 1.09
C ASP A 401 20.24 11.18 1.31
N ARG A 402 20.85 10.90 2.47
CA ARG A 402 21.29 9.57 2.85
C ARG A 402 20.15 8.70 3.35
N ASP A 403 19.04 9.29 3.79
CA ASP A 403 17.80 8.55 4.06
C ASP A 403 17.07 8.26 2.73
N PRO A 404 17.00 6.99 2.28
CA PRO A 404 16.45 6.67 0.96
C PRO A 404 14.98 7.10 0.81
N PHE A 405 14.21 7.03 1.90
CA PHE A 405 12.83 7.50 1.89
C PHE A 405 12.76 9.02 1.63
N ASN A 406 13.55 9.83 2.34
CA ASN A 406 13.58 11.28 2.13
C ASN A 406 14.22 11.71 0.82
N ARG A 407 15.15 10.92 0.27
CA ARG A 407 15.69 11.09 -1.09
C ARG A 407 14.57 10.95 -2.13
N TRP A 408 13.77 9.89 -2.02
CA TRP A 408 12.58 9.69 -2.84
C TRP A 408 11.53 10.79 -2.60
N ASP A 409 11.21 11.11 -1.35
CA ASP A 409 10.17 12.07 -0.99
C ASP A 409 10.50 13.48 -1.49
N ALA A 410 11.77 13.87 -1.51
CA ALA A 410 12.19 15.15 -2.08
C ALA A 410 11.84 15.25 -3.58
N GLY A 411 12.05 14.18 -4.35
CA GLY A 411 11.64 14.09 -5.75
C GLY A 411 10.13 14.14 -5.93
N GLN A 412 9.37 13.49 -5.03
CA GLN A 412 7.91 13.55 -5.05
C GLN A 412 7.37 14.94 -4.73
N GLN A 413 7.95 15.64 -3.75
CA GLN A 413 7.55 17.00 -3.38
C GLN A 413 7.85 17.98 -4.52
N LEU A 414 9.03 17.89 -5.14
CA LEU A 414 9.39 18.74 -6.28
C LEU A 414 8.45 18.51 -7.47
N SER A 415 8.22 17.24 -7.82
CA SER A 415 7.30 16.85 -8.89
C SER A 415 5.86 17.30 -8.59
N MET A 416 5.40 17.12 -7.34
CA MET A 416 4.06 17.54 -6.92
C MET A 416 3.88 19.05 -7.05
N LYS A 417 4.87 19.85 -6.63
CA LYS A 417 4.83 21.31 -6.77
C LYS A 417 4.57 21.73 -8.21
N TYR A 418 5.37 21.23 -9.15
CA TYR A 418 5.24 21.58 -10.57
C TYR A 418 3.97 21.03 -11.21
N LEU A 419 3.58 19.80 -10.89
CA LEU A 419 2.31 19.22 -11.35
C LEU A 419 1.12 20.08 -10.89
N LEU A 420 1.10 20.49 -9.62
CA LEU A 420 0.01 21.33 -9.11
C LEU A 420 -0.02 22.70 -9.78
N GLN A 421 1.12 23.35 -10.01
CA GLN A 421 1.17 24.63 -10.72
C GLN A 421 0.51 24.53 -12.11
N GLU A 422 0.86 23.50 -12.86
CA GLU A 422 0.34 23.26 -14.22
C GLU A 422 -1.13 22.80 -14.21
N ILE A 423 -1.57 22.07 -13.17
CA ILE A 423 -2.99 21.71 -12.98
C ILE A 423 -3.85 22.95 -12.68
N HIS A 424 -3.38 23.87 -11.83
CA HIS A 424 -4.13 25.11 -11.54
C HIS A 424 -4.20 26.03 -12.77
N ALA A 425 -3.17 26.02 -13.62
CA ALA A 425 -3.14 26.76 -14.87
C ALA A 425 -3.81 26.03 -16.05
N TRP A 426 -4.31 24.80 -15.82
CA TRP A 426 -4.75 23.90 -16.89
C TRP A 426 -5.82 24.51 -17.79
N ARG A 427 -5.60 24.36 -19.10
CA ARG A 427 -6.54 24.63 -20.19
C ARG A 427 -6.35 23.53 -21.24
N PRO A 428 -7.41 23.05 -21.92
CA PRO A 428 -7.30 21.96 -22.91
C PRO A 428 -6.19 22.20 -23.97
N ASP A 429 -6.14 23.42 -24.52
CA ASP A 429 -5.15 23.83 -25.53
C ASP A 429 -3.93 24.56 -24.93
N GLY A 430 -3.83 24.65 -23.60
CA GLY A 430 -2.69 25.27 -22.92
C GLY A 430 -1.42 24.47 -23.11
N LEU A 431 -0.25 25.11 -23.09
CA LEU A 431 1.02 24.40 -23.01
C LEU A 431 1.25 23.95 -21.56
N VAL A 432 1.82 22.75 -21.37
CA VAL A 432 2.31 22.32 -20.06
C VAL A 432 3.83 22.45 -20.05
N SER A 433 4.35 23.23 -19.11
CA SER A 433 5.78 23.45 -18.97
C SER A 433 6.37 22.50 -17.93
N VAL A 434 7.43 21.78 -18.30
CA VAL A 434 8.17 20.90 -17.39
C VAL A 434 9.52 21.53 -17.12
N PRO A 435 9.85 21.90 -15.87
CA PRO A 435 11.09 22.59 -15.58
C PRO A 435 12.34 21.74 -15.85
N GLU A 436 13.35 22.34 -16.46
CA GLU A 436 14.65 21.70 -16.73
C GLU A 436 15.29 21.07 -15.48
N PRO A 437 15.26 21.70 -14.28
CA PRO A 437 15.83 21.08 -13.08
C PRO A 437 15.19 19.73 -12.72
N LEU A 438 13.90 19.55 -13.03
CA LEU A 438 13.23 18.26 -12.80
C LEU A 438 13.74 17.21 -13.79
N LEU A 439 13.90 17.56 -15.07
CA LEU A 439 14.41 16.66 -16.10
C LEU A 439 15.85 16.22 -15.81
N GLU A 440 16.71 17.16 -15.43
CA GLU A 440 18.08 16.86 -15.00
C GLU A 440 18.10 15.92 -13.78
N ALA A 441 17.26 16.17 -12.78
CA ALA A 441 17.23 15.36 -11.57
C ALA A 441 16.76 13.91 -11.85
N VAL A 442 15.74 13.73 -12.70
CA VAL A 442 15.30 12.40 -13.15
C VAL A 442 16.40 11.71 -13.97
N GLY A 443 17.10 12.45 -14.85
CA GLY A 443 18.24 11.92 -15.59
C GLY A 443 19.38 11.43 -14.69
N ARG A 444 19.70 12.18 -13.63
CA ARG A 444 20.71 11.77 -12.63
C ARG A 444 20.29 10.51 -11.87
N ILE A 445 19.01 10.38 -11.52
CA ILE A 445 18.48 9.15 -10.89
C ILE A 445 18.61 7.95 -11.83
N LEU A 446 18.20 8.09 -13.09
CA LEU A 446 18.32 7.02 -14.09
C LEU A 446 19.78 6.61 -14.33
N GLY A 447 20.71 7.56 -14.23
CA GLY A 447 22.15 7.36 -14.35
C GLY A 447 22.85 6.79 -13.11
N ASP A 448 22.17 6.68 -11.96
CA ASP A 448 22.76 6.21 -10.70
C ASP A 448 22.99 4.69 -10.75
N ARG A 449 24.27 4.30 -10.93
CA ARG A 449 24.67 2.89 -11.04
C ARG A 449 24.93 2.22 -9.69
N GLU A 450 25.02 2.99 -8.61
CA GLU A 450 25.25 2.47 -7.25
C GLU A 450 23.94 2.18 -6.51
N ALA A 451 22.87 2.89 -6.86
CA ALA A 451 21.56 2.69 -6.28
C ALA A 451 20.93 1.32 -6.62
N ASP A 452 20.11 0.82 -5.70
CA ASP A 452 19.22 -0.32 -5.95
C ASP A 452 18.28 0.01 -7.13
N GLN A 453 18.26 -0.86 -8.14
CA GLN A 453 17.45 -0.69 -9.35
C GLN A 453 15.95 -0.61 -9.06
N ALA A 454 15.47 -1.29 -8.02
CA ALA A 454 14.08 -1.18 -7.57
C ALA A 454 13.79 0.23 -7.02
N PHE A 455 14.75 0.82 -6.30
CA PHE A 455 14.65 2.20 -5.83
C PHE A 455 14.70 3.19 -6.99
N VAL A 456 15.61 3.03 -7.96
CA VAL A 456 15.68 3.89 -9.15
C VAL A 456 14.35 3.88 -9.89
N ALA A 457 13.78 2.70 -10.15
CA ALA A 457 12.48 2.56 -10.81
C ALA A 457 11.37 3.32 -10.06
N LEU A 458 11.36 3.25 -8.73
CA LEU A 458 10.36 3.92 -7.89
C LEU A 458 10.58 5.44 -7.81
N ALA A 459 11.83 5.89 -7.79
CA ALA A 459 12.20 7.30 -7.70
C ALA A 459 12.00 8.07 -9.02
N MET A 460 11.94 7.36 -10.15
CA MET A 460 11.54 7.96 -11.42
C MET A 460 10.03 8.21 -11.51
N GLN A 461 9.20 7.51 -10.74
CA GLN A 461 7.74 7.60 -10.85
C GLN A 461 7.20 8.92 -10.34
N LEU A 462 6.51 9.65 -11.21
CA LEU A 462 5.72 10.81 -10.83
C LEU A 462 4.61 10.44 -9.83
N PRO A 463 4.23 11.37 -8.93
CA PRO A 463 3.06 11.25 -8.08
C PRO A 463 1.84 10.62 -8.78
N THR A 464 1.16 9.71 -8.11
CA THR A 464 -0.03 9.04 -8.66
C THR A 464 -1.20 10.02 -8.77
N GLU A 465 -2.15 9.74 -9.66
CA GLU A 465 -3.35 10.59 -9.80
C GLU A 465 -4.11 10.73 -8.48
N ASN A 466 -4.28 9.63 -7.73
CA ASN A 466 -4.90 9.67 -6.41
C ASN A 466 -4.15 10.60 -5.45
N TRP A 467 -2.81 10.52 -5.40
CA TRP A 467 -2.03 11.36 -4.51
C TRP A 467 -2.07 12.84 -4.92
N ILE A 468 -2.07 13.14 -6.22
CA ILE A 468 -2.26 14.50 -6.75
C ILE A 468 -3.64 15.03 -6.37
N SER A 469 -4.70 14.24 -6.60
CA SER A 469 -6.07 14.60 -6.24
C SER A 469 -6.22 14.91 -4.75
N GLU A 470 -5.51 14.19 -3.88
CA GLU A 470 -5.51 14.48 -2.44
C GLU A 470 -4.96 15.87 -2.08
N GLN A 471 -4.11 16.46 -2.93
CA GLN A 471 -3.56 17.81 -2.72
C GLN A 471 -4.48 18.93 -3.22
N LEU A 472 -5.56 18.59 -3.95
CA LEU A 472 -6.47 19.57 -4.53
C LEU A 472 -7.70 19.80 -3.64
N GLU A 473 -8.12 21.06 -3.53
CA GLU A 473 -9.38 21.45 -2.89
C GLU A 473 -10.57 20.96 -3.73
N ILE A 474 -10.59 21.34 -5.01
CA ILE A 474 -11.51 20.81 -6.03
C ILE A 474 -10.70 20.00 -7.04
N ILE A 475 -11.05 18.73 -7.18
CA ILE A 475 -10.43 17.76 -8.07
C ILE A 475 -11.00 17.96 -9.47
N ASP A 476 -10.13 18.27 -10.42
CA ASP A 476 -10.38 18.15 -11.85
C ASP A 476 -9.63 16.92 -12.40
N PRO A 477 -10.30 15.76 -12.57
CA PRO A 477 -9.67 14.52 -13.03
C PRO A 477 -9.06 14.63 -14.42
N GLU A 478 -9.63 15.49 -15.28
CA GLU A 478 -9.15 15.71 -16.64
C GLU A 478 -7.82 16.48 -16.61
N ALA A 479 -7.75 17.55 -15.81
CA ALA A 479 -6.52 18.31 -15.60
C ALA A 479 -5.41 17.43 -14.99
N VAL A 480 -5.72 16.67 -13.94
CA VAL A 480 -4.77 15.77 -13.27
C VAL A 480 -4.19 14.76 -14.25
N PHE A 481 -5.04 14.09 -15.03
CA PHE A 481 -4.61 13.09 -16.00
C PHE A 481 -3.74 13.72 -17.11
N GLN A 482 -4.23 14.79 -17.74
CA GLN A 482 -3.56 15.38 -18.89
C GLN A 482 -2.22 16.03 -18.54
N VAL A 483 -2.15 16.77 -17.43
CA VAL A 483 -0.89 17.36 -16.97
C VAL A 483 0.13 16.27 -16.64
N ARG A 484 -0.29 15.25 -15.89
CA ARG A 484 0.60 14.12 -15.55
C ARG A 484 1.09 13.39 -16.80
N LEU A 485 0.22 13.14 -17.78
CA LEU A 485 0.59 12.52 -19.06
C LEU A 485 1.65 13.36 -19.80
N ARG A 486 1.47 14.68 -19.87
CA ARG A 486 2.41 15.61 -20.50
C ARG A 486 3.76 15.67 -19.79
N PHE A 487 3.78 15.60 -18.45
CA PHE A 487 5.03 15.46 -17.68
C PHE A 487 5.77 14.17 -18.03
N ARG A 488 5.05 13.04 -18.07
CA ARG A 488 5.65 11.75 -18.46
C ARG A 488 6.22 11.80 -19.88
N HIS A 489 5.49 12.39 -20.82
CA HIS A 489 5.95 12.53 -22.20
C HIS A 489 7.17 13.45 -22.31
N ALA A 490 7.21 14.55 -21.57
CA ALA A 490 8.37 15.44 -21.54
C ALA A 490 9.63 14.74 -21.00
N ILE A 491 9.50 13.97 -19.91
CA ILE A 491 10.59 13.13 -19.38
C ILE A 491 11.04 12.11 -20.43
N SER A 492 10.10 11.39 -21.05
CA SER A 492 10.41 10.43 -22.11
C SER A 492 11.20 11.07 -23.26
N ARG A 493 10.80 12.28 -23.67
CA ARG A 493 11.44 13.00 -24.77
C ARG A 493 12.81 13.55 -24.42
N ALA A 494 13.01 14.01 -23.19
CA ALA A 494 14.28 14.56 -22.74
C ALA A 494 15.33 13.47 -22.51
N LEU A 495 14.90 12.28 -22.07
CA LEU A 495 15.78 11.18 -21.67
C LEU A 495 15.65 9.95 -22.58
N GLN A 496 15.20 10.12 -23.82
CA GLN A 496 14.83 9.00 -24.69
C GLN A 496 16.00 8.02 -24.90
N ASP A 497 17.19 8.55 -25.16
CA ASP A 497 18.39 7.74 -25.44
C ASP A 497 18.86 6.99 -24.18
N GLU A 498 18.82 7.63 -23.02
CA GLU A 498 19.18 7.04 -21.73
C GLU A 498 18.17 5.95 -21.31
N LEU A 499 16.88 6.21 -21.53
CA LEU A 499 15.80 5.25 -21.27
C LEU A 499 15.95 4.02 -22.17
N LEU A 500 16.17 4.23 -23.48
CA LEU A 500 16.36 3.15 -24.44
C LEU A 500 17.62 2.33 -24.13
N THR A 501 18.74 3.01 -23.86
CA THR A 501 20.01 2.37 -23.50
C THR A 501 19.86 1.54 -22.23
N THR A 502 19.20 2.08 -21.21
CA THR A 502 18.96 1.37 -19.95
C THR A 502 18.04 0.17 -20.16
N TRP A 503 16.96 0.32 -20.93
CA TRP A 503 16.05 -0.77 -21.27
C TRP A 503 16.76 -1.93 -22.00
N LEU A 504 17.61 -1.62 -22.97
CA LEU A 504 18.41 -2.61 -23.72
C LEU A 504 19.40 -3.34 -22.79
N ASN A 505 20.13 -2.59 -21.95
CA ASN A 505 21.16 -3.15 -21.07
C ASN A 505 20.61 -4.03 -19.94
N LEU A 506 19.34 -3.84 -19.58
CA LEU A 506 18.68 -4.63 -18.55
C LEU A 506 17.99 -5.88 -19.10
N GLU A 507 18.09 -6.18 -20.39
CA GLU A 507 17.60 -7.44 -20.95
C GLU A 507 18.30 -8.65 -20.30
N SER A 508 17.52 -9.68 -20.00
CA SER A 508 18.05 -10.96 -19.54
C SER A 508 17.39 -12.11 -20.30
N ARG A 509 18.20 -13.10 -20.67
CA ARG A 509 17.76 -14.38 -21.26
C ARG A 509 17.87 -15.53 -20.27
N GLU A 510 18.27 -15.25 -19.03
CA GLU A 510 18.35 -16.25 -17.98
C GLU A 510 16.96 -16.75 -17.59
N PRO A 511 16.85 -17.98 -17.03
CA PRO A 511 15.61 -18.45 -16.44
C PRO A 511 15.11 -17.51 -15.34
N TYR A 512 13.80 -17.29 -15.28
CA TYR A 512 13.19 -16.45 -14.26
C TYR A 512 13.55 -16.90 -12.85
N ARG A 513 13.89 -15.93 -12.00
CA ARG A 513 14.08 -16.11 -10.56
C ARG A 513 13.47 -14.92 -9.83
N TYR A 514 12.74 -15.22 -8.76
CA TYR A 514 12.26 -14.19 -7.84
C TYR A 514 13.29 -13.99 -6.72
N ASN A 515 13.90 -12.81 -6.71
CA ASN A 515 14.73 -12.26 -5.63
C ASN A 515 14.81 -10.73 -5.81
N ALA A 516 15.23 -10.01 -4.77
CA ALA A 516 15.26 -8.55 -4.76
C ALA A 516 16.02 -7.94 -5.97
N ARG A 517 17.20 -8.50 -6.30
CA ARG A 517 18.04 -7.99 -7.39
C ARG A 517 17.38 -8.14 -8.76
N GLU A 518 16.89 -9.33 -9.07
CA GLU A 518 16.25 -9.60 -10.37
C GLU A 518 14.90 -8.89 -10.51
N ALA A 519 14.14 -8.78 -9.42
CA ALA A 519 12.91 -8.00 -9.39
C ALA A 519 13.19 -6.50 -9.60
N GLY A 520 14.26 -5.97 -9.00
CA GLY A 520 14.71 -4.59 -9.21
C GLY A 520 15.13 -4.32 -10.66
N ARG A 521 15.87 -5.24 -11.29
CA ARG A 521 16.23 -5.18 -12.71
C ARG A 521 15.00 -5.09 -13.60
N ARG A 522 14.04 -6.01 -13.43
CA ARG A 522 12.79 -6.01 -14.20
C ARG A 522 11.96 -4.76 -13.94
N SER A 523 11.90 -4.29 -12.69
CA SER A 523 11.19 -3.05 -12.32
C SER A 523 11.74 -1.84 -13.07
N LEU A 524 13.07 -1.67 -13.11
CA LEU A 524 13.71 -0.57 -13.83
C LEU A 524 13.54 -0.71 -15.36
N ARG A 525 13.73 -1.91 -15.91
CA ARG A 525 13.50 -2.16 -17.35
C ARG A 525 12.06 -1.81 -17.75
N ASN A 526 11.09 -2.28 -16.98
CA ASN A 526 9.67 -2.03 -17.23
C ASN A 526 9.33 -0.53 -17.08
N CYS A 527 9.89 0.14 -16.08
CA CYS A 527 9.76 1.59 -15.92
C CYS A 527 10.26 2.34 -17.17
N CYS A 528 11.43 1.96 -17.71
CA CYS A 528 11.94 2.56 -18.95
C CYS A 528 10.98 2.36 -20.13
N LEU A 529 10.47 1.13 -20.33
CA LEU A 529 9.51 0.86 -21.40
C LEU A 529 8.21 1.67 -21.25
N GLU A 530 7.72 1.80 -20.02
CA GLU A 530 6.52 2.59 -19.73
C GLU A 530 6.70 4.08 -20.02
N TYR A 531 7.91 4.64 -19.91
CA TYR A 531 8.20 6.01 -20.36
C TYR A 531 8.31 6.09 -21.89
N LEU A 532 9.05 5.16 -22.52
CA LEU A 532 9.25 5.14 -23.97
C LEU A 532 7.94 5.03 -24.77
N LEU A 533 6.90 4.41 -24.18
CA LEU A 533 5.59 4.22 -24.81
C LEU A 533 4.52 5.23 -24.37
N VAL A 534 4.91 6.31 -23.68
CA VAL A 534 3.97 7.39 -23.37
C VAL A 534 3.53 8.10 -24.65
N VAL A 535 2.22 8.24 -24.85
CA VAL A 535 1.66 8.95 -26.00
C VAL A 535 1.88 10.45 -25.92
N ASP A 536 2.00 11.09 -27.09
CA ASP A 536 2.04 12.55 -27.23
C ASP A 536 0.67 13.21 -26.95
N SER A 537 0.62 14.55 -27.04
CA SER A 537 -0.61 15.33 -26.83
C SER A 537 -1.74 15.01 -27.82
N HIS A 538 -1.45 14.30 -28.91
CA HIS A 538 -2.42 13.86 -29.92
C HIS A 538 -2.74 12.36 -29.79
N GLY A 539 -2.27 11.69 -28.74
CA GLY A 539 -2.48 10.27 -28.51
C GLY A 539 -1.66 9.36 -29.45
N ARG A 540 -0.48 9.81 -29.90
CA ARG A 540 0.38 9.07 -30.83
C ARG A 540 1.67 8.62 -30.14
N VAL A 541 2.19 7.48 -30.55
CA VAL A 541 3.50 6.94 -30.14
C VAL A 541 4.33 6.62 -31.37
N ASP A 542 5.66 6.72 -31.27
CA ASP A 542 6.56 6.31 -32.35
C ASP A 542 6.38 4.80 -32.64
N ARG A 543 6.27 4.45 -33.93
CA ARG A 543 6.06 3.07 -34.37
C ARG A 543 7.24 2.15 -34.06
N GLU A 544 8.46 2.67 -34.10
CA GLU A 544 9.67 1.91 -33.77
C GLU A 544 9.72 1.61 -32.27
N LEU A 545 9.38 2.60 -31.43
CA LEU A 545 9.26 2.38 -29.98
C LEU A 545 8.13 1.39 -29.66
N LEU A 546 6.97 1.55 -30.28
CA LEU A 546 5.83 0.63 -30.13
C LEU A 546 6.22 -0.82 -30.45
N ALA A 547 7.05 -1.03 -31.48
CA ALA A 547 7.57 -2.35 -31.83
C ALA A 547 8.42 -2.98 -30.72
N LEU A 548 9.13 -2.19 -29.92
CA LEU A 548 9.89 -2.68 -28.75
C LEU A 548 8.96 -3.25 -27.66
N GLY A 549 7.82 -2.59 -27.42
CA GLY A 549 6.80 -3.09 -26.49
C GLY A 549 6.21 -4.43 -26.95
N VAL A 550 5.86 -4.52 -28.23
CA VAL A 550 5.38 -5.77 -28.84
C VAL A 550 6.46 -6.86 -28.78
N GLN A 551 7.73 -6.52 -29.01
CA GLN A 551 8.86 -7.44 -28.90
C GLN A 551 9.03 -7.95 -27.47
N GLN A 552 8.98 -7.09 -26.45
CA GLN A 552 9.08 -7.52 -25.06
C GLN A 552 7.93 -8.46 -24.69
N PHE A 553 6.69 -8.15 -25.09
CA PHE A 553 5.55 -9.04 -24.86
C PHE A 553 5.76 -10.44 -25.45
N ARG A 554 6.26 -10.52 -26.69
CA ARG A 554 6.43 -11.79 -27.40
C ARG A 554 7.64 -12.61 -26.95
N ASN A 555 8.70 -11.96 -26.49
CA ASN A 555 9.98 -12.61 -26.22
C ASN A 555 10.23 -12.86 -24.73
N SER A 556 9.46 -12.25 -23.82
CA SER A 556 9.65 -12.42 -22.38
C SER A 556 9.21 -13.82 -21.91
N ASN A 557 9.98 -14.40 -20.99
CA ASN A 557 9.74 -15.73 -20.43
C ASN A 557 9.02 -15.70 -19.07
N ASN A 558 8.53 -14.53 -18.64
CA ASN A 558 7.92 -14.33 -17.34
C ASN A 558 6.78 -13.32 -17.39
N MET A 559 5.78 -13.52 -16.53
CA MET A 559 4.56 -12.71 -16.50
C MET A 559 4.83 -11.26 -16.09
N THR A 560 5.91 -10.96 -15.35
CA THR A 560 6.27 -9.57 -14.98
C THR A 560 6.55 -8.72 -16.21
N GLU A 561 7.46 -9.16 -17.07
CA GLU A 561 7.82 -8.40 -18.28
C GLU A 561 6.73 -8.47 -19.35
N VAL A 562 6.00 -9.59 -19.45
CA VAL A 562 4.82 -9.72 -20.35
C VAL A 562 3.73 -8.72 -19.97
N MET A 563 3.33 -8.65 -18.70
CA MET A 563 2.28 -7.72 -18.26
C MET A 563 2.69 -6.26 -18.35
N ALA A 564 3.96 -5.94 -18.07
CA ALA A 564 4.46 -4.58 -18.22
C ALA A 564 4.42 -4.13 -19.69
N ALA A 565 4.89 -4.98 -20.60
CA ALA A 565 4.84 -4.71 -22.03
C ALA A 565 3.39 -4.58 -22.55
N LEU A 566 2.51 -5.52 -22.17
CA LEU A 566 1.10 -5.48 -22.54
C LEU A 566 0.43 -4.20 -22.03
N ARG A 567 0.70 -3.81 -20.77
CA ARG A 567 0.18 -2.57 -20.19
C ARG A 567 0.64 -1.34 -20.94
N ALA A 568 1.93 -1.26 -21.27
CA ALA A 568 2.48 -0.13 -21.99
C ALA A 568 1.86 -0.01 -23.40
N VAL A 569 1.74 -1.12 -24.13
CA VAL A 569 1.14 -1.14 -25.48
C VAL A 569 -0.36 -0.80 -25.44
N VAL A 570 -1.14 -1.36 -24.51
CA VAL A 570 -2.60 -1.10 -24.37
C VAL A 570 -2.91 0.37 -24.08
N ASN A 571 -1.99 1.07 -23.41
CA ASN A 571 -2.15 2.51 -23.14
C ASN A 571 -1.53 3.40 -24.22
N ALA A 572 -0.82 2.82 -25.20
CA ALA A 572 -0.12 3.54 -26.26
C ALA A 572 -0.84 3.49 -27.61
N ASP A 573 -1.36 2.32 -28.00
CA ASP A 573 -2.03 2.12 -29.29
C ASP A 573 -3.15 1.08 -29.17
N ARG A 574 -4.37 1.46 -29.58
CA ARG A 574 -5.56 0.59 -29.46
C ARG A 574 -5.47 -0.64 -30.35
N ALA A 575 -4.99 -0.49 -31.60
CA ALA A 575 -4.98 -1.60 -32.54
C ALA A 575 -3.98 -2.70 -32.11
N SER A 576 -2.76 -2.30 -31.77
CA SER A 576 -1.73 -3.21 -31.27
C SER A 576 -2.12 -3.77 -29.89
N GLY A 577 -2.68 -2.94 -29.02
CA GLY A 577 -3.17 -3.35 -27.71
C GLY A 577 -4.25 -4.42 -27.78
N ASP A 578 -5.29 -4.22 -28.60
CA ASP A 578 -6.38 -5.19 -28.77
C ASP A 578 -5.85 -6.53 -29.32
N ALA A 579 -4.93 -6.51 -30.29
CA ALA A 579 -4.31 -7.74 -30.81
C ALA A 579 -3.54 -8.51 -29.73
N LEU A 580 -2.74 -7.82 -28.91
CA LEU A 580 -2.01 -8.48 -27.81
C LEU A 580 -2.93 -8.95 -26.69
N LEU A 581 -4.03 -8.24 -26.42
CA LEU A 581 -5.04 -8.67 -25.45
C LEU A 581 -5.76 -9.94 -25.91
N ASP A 582 -6.05 -10.07 -27.21
CA ASP A 582 -6.63 -11.28 -27.79
C ASP A 582 -5.66 -12.46 -27.73
N ASP A 583 -4.39 -12.26 -28.10
CA ASP A 583 -3.34 -13.27 -27.97
C ASP A 583 -3.19 -13.75 -26.52
N PHE A 584 -3.14 -12.79 -25.58
CA PHE A 584 -3.00 -13.07 -24.16
C PHE A 584 -4.20 -13.86 -23.62
N TYR A 585 -5.43 -13.48 -23.98
CA TYR A 585 -6.62 -14.20 -23.57
C TYR A 585 -6.70 -15.59 -24.21
N GLY A 586 -6.36 -15.72 -25.49
CA GLY A 586 -6.29 -17.00 -26.18
C GLY A 586 -5.39 -18.00 -25.46
N GLN A 587 -4.23 -17.54 -24.99
CA GLN A 587 -3.30 -18.36 -24.20
C GLN A 587 -3.80 -18.66 -22.79
N TRP A 588 -4.39 -17.68 -22.10
CA TRP A 588 -4.59 -17.73 -20.64
C TRP A 588 -6.04 -17.85 -20.16
N HIS A 589 -7.03 -17.93 -21.04
CA HIS A 589 -8.46 -18.01 -20.67
C HIS A 589 -8.81 -19.13 -19.68
N GLY A 590 -8.02 -20.20 -19.63
CA GLY A 590 -8.17 -21.31 -18.68
C GLY A 590 -7.59 -21.06 -17.27
N ASP A 591 -6.86 -19.96 -17.05
CA ASP A 591 -6.30 -19.58 -15.76
C ASP A 591 -7.06 -18.39 -15.15
N PRO A 592 -7.90 -18.60 -14.12
CA PRO A 592 -8.74 -17.54 -13.57
C PRO A 592 -7.96 -16.32 -13.07
N LEU A 593 -6.79 -16.51 -12.46
CA LEU A 593 -6.00 -15.42 -11.85
C LEU A 593 -5.26 -14.60 -12.92
N VAL A 594 -4.83 -15.24 -14.02
CA VAL A 594 -4.25 -14.53 -15.15
C VAL A 594 -5.31 -13.75 -15.90
N VAL A 595 -6.53 -14.31 -16.04
CA VAL A 595 -7.68 -13.61 -16.62
C VAL A 595 -8.08 -12.37 -15.79
N ASP A 596 -7.89 -12.38 -14.47
CA ASP A 596 -8.12 -11.19 -13.63
C ASP A 596 -7.17 -10.04 -14.04
N LYS A 597 -5.91 -10.34 -14.36
CA LYS A 597 -4.94 -9.34 -14.85
C LYS A 597 -5.38 -8.76 -16.19
N TRP A 598 -5.91 -9.60 -17.08
CA TRP A 598 -6.44 -9.20 -18.39
C TRP A 598 -7.69 -8.29 -18.28
N LEU A 599 -8.62 -8.63 -17.38
CA LEU A 599 -9.80 -7.78 -17.10
C LEU A 599 -9.37 -6.43 -16.51
N MET A 600 -8.48 -6.46 -15.51
CA MET A 600 -7.99 -5.28 -14.83
C MET A 600 -7.24 -4.34 -15.76
N LEU A 601 -6.40 -4.89 -16.65
CA LEU A 601 -5.68 -4.06 -17.61
C LEU A 601 -6.63 -3.28 -18.52
N GLN A 602 -7.67 -3.93 -19.06
CA GLN A 602 -8.66 -3.26 -19.89
C GLN A 602 -9.48 -2.23 -19.11
N ALA A 603 -9.88 -2.54 -17.86
CA ALA A 603 -10.62 -1.62 -16.99
C ALA A 603 -9.82 -0.36 -16.64
N THR A 604 -8.50 -0.47 -16.59
CA THR A 604 -7.57 0.64 -16.27
C THR A 604 -6.94 1.28 -17.51
N CYS A 605 -7.38 0.93 -18.72
CA CYS A 605 -6.89 1.56 -19.95
C CYS A 605 -7.24 3.06 -19.98
N SER A 606 -6.24 3.91 -20.21
CA SER A 606 -6.40 5.36 -20.23
C SER A 606 -6.98 5.92 -21.53
N LEU A 607 -7.03 5.11 -22.60
CA LEU A 607 -7.55 5.53 -23.90
C LEU A 607 -9.07 5.77 -23.85
N PRO A 608 -9.63 6.65 -24.70
CA PRO A 608 -11.08 6.84 -24.81
C PRO A 608 -11.84 5.54 -25.11
N GLY A 609 -13.08 5.44 -24.64
CA GLY A 609 -13.98 4.29 -24.87
C GLY A 609 -13.84 3.15 -23.84
N THR A 610 -13.05 3.33 -22.78
CA THR A 610 -12.81 2.29 -21.78
C THR A 610 -14.09 1.83 -21.06
N LEU A 611 -15.02 2.74 -20.72
CA LEU A 611 -16.28 2.33 -20.07
C LEU A 611 -17.12 1.41 -20.98
N ASP A 612 -17.19 1.69 -22.27
CA ASP A 612 -17.94 0.84 -23.22
C ASP A 612 -17.34 -0.57 -23.26
N ARG A 613 -16.00 -0.67 -23.32
CA ARG A 613 -15.28 -1.94 -23.23
C ARG A 613 -15.55 -2.66 -21.90
N VAL A 614 -15.54 -1.94 -20.77
CA VAL A 614 -15.86 -2.51 -19.45
C VAL A 614 -17.28 -3.06 -19.43
N MET A 615 -18.26 -2.32 -19.96
CA MET A 615 -19.65 -2.76 -20.06
C MET A 615 -19.79 -4.02 -20.94
N GLU A 616 -19.06 -4.12 -22.04
CA GLU A 616 -18.99 -5.33 -22.87
C GLU A 616 -18.42 -6.52 -22.09
N LEU A 617 -17.31 -6.30 -21.37
CA LEU A 617 -16.65 -7.34 -20.57
C LEU A 617 -17.54 -7.87 -19.44
N THR A 618 -18.51 -7.10 -18.93
CA THR A 618 -19.49 -7.62 -17.96
C THR A 618 -20.38 -8.75 -18.50
N ARG A 619 -20.42 -8.93 -19.82
CA ARG A 619 -21.16 -9.99 -20.52
C ARG A 619 -20.23 -11.08 -21.06
N HIS A 620 -18.93 -10.92 -20.91
CA HIS A 620 -17.93 -11.83 -21.43
C HIS A 620 -17.82 -13.09 -20.55
N PRO A 621 -17.57 -14.30 -21.11
CA PRO A 621 -17.43 -15.54 -20.32
C PRO A 621 -16.34 -15.49 -19.25
N ALA A 622 -15.34 -14.62 -19.44
CA ALA A 622 -14.28 -14.40 -18.46
C ALA A 622 -14.74 -13.75 -17.16
N PHE A 623 -15.92 -13.10 -17.14
CA PHE A 623 -16.42 -12.35 -15.99
C PHE A 623 -17.58 -13.09 -15.31
N SER A 624 -17.55 -13.13 -13.98
CA SER A 624 -18.62 -13.66 -13.15
C SER A 624 -18.84 -12.75 -11.95
N GLU A 625 -20.07 -12.27 -11.78
CA GLU A 625 -20.43 -11.44 -10.62
C GLU A 625 -20.41 -12.19 -9.29
N LYS A 626 -20.46 -13.53 -9.33
CA LYS A 626 -20.43 -14.38 -8.14
C LYS A 626 -19.03 -14.52 -7.55
N ASN A 627 -18.00 -14.24 -8.35
CA ASN A 627 -16.61 -14.33 -7.91
C ASN A 627 -16.09 -12.93 -7.52
N PRO A 628 -15.69 -12.72 -6.25
CA PRO A 628 -15.20 -11.43 -5.79
C PRO A 628 -13.92 -10.94 -6.50
N ASN A 629 -13.05 -11.84 -6.97
CA ASN A 629 -11.84 -11.46 -7.71
C ASN A 629 -12.21 -10.84 -9.06
N LYS A 630 -13.18 -11.44 -9.77
CA LYS A 630 -13.68 -10.92 -11.05
C LYS A 630 -14.34 -9.55 -10.90
N VAL A 631 -15.16 -9.37 -9.87
CA VAL A 631 -15.80 -8.07 -9.57
C VAL A 631 -14.75 -7.00 -9.29
N ARG A 632 -13.72 -7.31 -8.49
CA ARG A 632 -12.60 -6.39 -8.22
C ARG A 632 -11.79 -6.10 -9.48
N ALA A 633 -11.48 -7.12 -10.27
CA ALA A 633 -10.67 -7.02 -11.47
C ALA A 633 -11.32 -6.18 -12.57
N LEU A 634 -12.65 -6.17 -12.69
CA LEU A 634 -13.34 -5.39 -13.73
C LEU A 634 -13.98 -4.11 -13.18
N ILE A 635 -14.93 -4.26 -12.25
CA ILE A 635 -15.75 -3.15 -11.76
C ILE A 635 -14.95 -2.26 -10.83
N GLY A 636 -14.29 -2.87 -9.83
CA GLY A 636 -13.46 -2.14 -8.87
C GLY A 636 -12.29 -1.43 -9.53
N ALA A 637 -11.59 -2.12 -10.43
CA ALA A 637 -10.45 -1.60 -11.18
C ALA A 637 -10.82 -0.36 -12.01
N PHE A 638 -11.97 -0.38 -12.71
CA PHE A 638 -12.43 0.79 -13.46
C PHE A 638 -12.76 1.95 -12.51
N CYS A 639 -13.59 1.72 -11.50
CA CYS A 639 -14.13 2.79 -10.66
C CYS A 639 -13.11 3.41 -9.68
N GLN A 640 -12.08 2.67 -9.28
CA GLN A 640 -11.04 3.16 -8.35
C GLN A 640 -9.72 3.48 -9.05
N GLY A 641 -9.40 2.75 -10.12
CA GLY A 641 -8.11 2.79 -10.80
C GLY A 641 -8.07 3.65 -12.06
N ASN A 642 -9.20 4.12 -12.58
CA ASN A 642 -9.27 4.89 -13.82
C ASN A 642 -10.01 6.23 -13.61
N GLN A 643 -9.37 7.16 -12.89
CA GLN A 643 -10.00 8.42 -12.45
C GLN A 643 -10.53 9.24 -13.63
N ALA A 644 -9.73 9.38 -14.70
CA ALA A 644 -10.10 10.14 -15.88
C ALA A 644 -11.37 9.61 -16.57
N GLN A 645 -11.49 8.29 -16.73
CA GLN A 645 -12.62 7.67 -17.45
C GLN A 645 -13.83 7.45 -16.54
N PHE A 646 -13.63 7.14 -15.25
CA PHE A 646 -14.72 6.96 -14.29
C PHE A 646 -15.45 8.28 -14.00
N HIS A 647 -14.69 9.37 -13.85
CA HIS A 647 -15.23 10.72 -13.67
C HIS A 647 -15.45 11.46 -15.00
N ALA A 648 -15.79 10.75 -16.08
CA ALA A 648 -16.22 11.41 -17.32
C ALA A 648 -17.43 12.33 -17.04
N ARG A 649 -17.48 13.49 -17.73
CA ARG A 649 -18.50 14.53 -17.47
C ARG A 649 -19.93 14.07 -17.72
N ASP A 650 -20.11 13.04 -18.56
CA ASP A 650 -21.43 12.47 -18.85
C ASP A 650 -22.07 11.70 -17.67
N GLY A 651 -21.32 11.45 -16.60
CA GLY A 651 -21.80 10.75 -15.40
C GLY A 651 -22.10 9.25 -15.60
N ARG A 652 -21.78 8.67 -16.77
CA ARG A 652 -22.07 7.26 -17.07
C ARG A 652 -21.33 6.31 -16.12
N GLY A 653 -20.12 6.66 -15.71
CA GLY A 653 -19.33 5.90 -14.73
C GLY A 653 -20.03 5.79 -13.38
N TYR A 654 -20.67 6.87 -12.89
CA TYR A 654 -21.38 6.88 -11.61
C TYR A 654 -22.63 6.01 -11.65
N ARG A 655 -23.43 6.14 -12.72
CA ARG A 655 -24.62 5.30 -12.93
C ARG A 655 -24.24 3.82 -13.01
N PHE A 656 -23.20 3.50 -13.78
CA PHE A 656 -22.68 2.14 -13.90
C PHE A 656 -22.31 1.55 -12.53
N LEU A 657 -21.55 2.29 -11.72
CA LEU A 657 -21.15 1.83 -10.39
C LEU A 657 -22.36 1.63 -9.46
N ALA A 658 -23.29 2.57 -9.42
CA ALA A 658 -24.46 2.47 -8.56
C ALA A 658 -25.39 1.31 -8.98
N ASP A 659 -25.50 0.99 -10.26
CA ASP A 659 -26.22 -0.21 -10.73
C ASP A 659 -25.55 -1.50 -10.24
N TRP A 660 -24.21 -1.56 -10.28
CA TRP A 660 -23.46 -2.69 -9.73
C TRP A 660 -23.56 -2.80 -8.21
N ILE A 661 -23.54 -1.68 -7.47
CA ILE A 661 -23.73 -1.69 -6.02
C ILE A 661 -25.10 -2.29 -5.67
N LEU A 662 -26.19 -1.82 -6.31
CA LEU A 662 -27.53 -2.36 -6.06
C LEU A 662 -27.66 -3.86 -6.37
N ARG A 663 -26.95 -4.32 -7.40
CA ARG A 663 -26.93 -5.72 -7.81
C ARG A 663 -26.14 -6.57 -6.81
N LEU A 664 -24.93 -6.14 -6.46
CA LEU A 664 -24.02 -6.85 -5.58
C LEU A 664 -24.45 -6.80 -4.12
N ASP A 665 -25.16 -5.76 -3.67
CA ASP A 665 -25.67 -5.66 -2.30
C ASP A 665 -26.56 -6.86 -1.92
N ARG A 666 -27.27 -7.44 -2.89
CA ARG A 666 -28.11 -8.62 -2.70
C ARG A 666 -27.33 -9.93 -2.67
N LEU A 667 -26.14 -9.96 -3.27
CA LEU A 667 -25.32 -11.15 -3.45
C LEU A 667 -24.17 -11.23 -2.43
N ASN A 668 -23.51 -10.09 -2.22
CA ASN A 668 -22.33 -9.94 -1.40
C ASN A 668 -22.21 -8.48 -0.87
N PRO A 669 -22.90 -8.17 0.24
CA PRO A 669 -22.91 -6.84 0.86
C PRO A 669 -21.52 -6.24 1.12
N GLN A 670 -20.56 -7.06 1.56
CA GLN A 670 -19.21 -6.60 1.88
C GLN A 670 -18.47 -6.04 0.66
N ILE A 671 -18.56 -6.75 -0.48
CA ILE A 671 -17.98 -6.27 -1.73
C ILE A 671 -18.71 -5.02 -2.23
N ALA A 672 -20.04 -4.99 -2.14
CA ALA A 672 -20.84 -3.84 -2.53
C ALA A 672 -20.51 -2.59 -1.70
N ALA A 673 -20.31 -2.73 -0.39
CA ALA A 673 -19.96 -1.63 0.51
C ALA A 673 -18.60 -1.01 0.15
N ARG A 674 -17.59 -1.85 -0.13
CA ARG A 674 -16.27 -1.38 -0.61
C ARG A 674 -16.37 -0.61 -1.93
N LEU A 675 -17.28 -1.01 -2.81
CA LEU A 675 -17.52 -0.33 -4.09
C LEU A 675 -18.22 1.04 -3.95
N VAL A 676 -18.78 1.39 -2.79
CA VAL A 676 -19.30 2.75 -2.55
C VAL A 676 -18.18 3.80 -2.50
N THR A 677 -16.97 3.40 -2.10
CA THR A 677 -15.83 4.29 -1.82
C THR A 677 -15.58 5.40 -2.86
N PRO A 678 -15.60 5.14 -4.19
CA PRO A 678 -15.40 6.19 -5.20
C PRO A 678 -16.46 7.30 -5.17
N LEU A 679 -17.68 7.00 -4.74
CA LEU A 679 -18.77 7.98 -4.65
C LEU A 679 -18.70 8.85 -3.38
N THR A 680 -17.94 8.41 -2.38
CA THR A 680 -17.88 9.09 -1.07
C THR A 680 -17.33 10.50 -1.21
N MET A 681 -16.36 10.74 -2.09
CA MET A 681 -15.67 12.02 -2.29
C MET A 681 -16.43 13.05 -3.13
N TRP A 682 -17.73 12.85 -3.40
CA TRP A 682 -18.48 13.67 -4.36
C TRP A 682 -18.30 15.19 -4.17
N ARG A 683 -18.23 15.68 -2.93
CA ARG A 683 -18.04 17.11 -2.57
C ARG A 683 -16.71 17.71 -3.01
N ARG A 684 -15.71 16.90 -3.36
CA ARG A 684 -14.38 17.34 -3.78
C ARG A 684 -14.26 17.55 -5.29
N TYR A 685 -15.32 17.31 -6.07
CA TYR A 685 -15.28 17.52 -7.53
C TYR A 685 -15.96 18.85 -7.89
N ASP A 686 -15.93 19.22 -9.17
CA ASP A 686 -16.69 20.36 -9.68
C ASP A 686 -18.21 20.18 -9.49
N GLN A 687 -18.96 21.27 -9.64
CA GLN A 687 -20.40 21.31 -9.36
C GLN A 687 -21.22 20.32 -10.22
N GLU A 688 -20.83 20.08 -11.47
CA GLU A 688 -21.52 19.15 -12.36
C GLU A 688 -21.35 17.71 -11.87
N ARG A 689 -20.10 17.30 -11.59
CA ARG A 689 -19.81 15.96 -11.04
C ARG A 689 -20.41 15.76 -9.65
N GLN A 690 -20.41 16.79 -8.79
CA GLN A 690 -21.07 16.76 -7.49
C GLN A 690 -22.54 16.36 -7.62
N GLN A 691 -23.30 17.03 -8.49
CA GLN A 691 -24.73 16.76 -8.69
C GLN A 691 -24.98 15.33 -9.19
N LEU A 692 -24.15 14.85 -10.12
CA LEU A 692 -24.28 13.51 -10.69
C LEU A 692 -23.99 12.42 -9.64
N MET A 693 -22.90 12.55 -8.88
CA MET A 693 -22.53 11.58 -7.84
C MET A 693 -23.52 11.61 -6.66
N GLU A 694 -23.92 12.80 -6.20
CA GLU A 694 -24.93 12.95 -5.14
C GLU A 694 -26.28 12.36 -5.59
N GLY A 695 -26.65 12.55 -6.86
CA GLY A 695 -27.84 11.95 -7.45
C GLY A 695 -27.84 10.42 -7.34
N GLU A 696 -26.72 9.78 -7.65
CA GLU A 696 -26.58 8.32 -7.51
C GLU A 696 -26.52 7.86 -6.04
N LEU A 697 -25.88 8.61 -5.13
CA LEU A 697 -25.92 8.31 -3.69
C LEU A 697 -27.35 8.38 -3.13
N LYS A 698 -28.13 9.41 -3.49
CA LYS A 698 -29.55 9.52 -3.12
C LYS A 698 -30.40 8.41 -3.75
N ARG A 699 -30.03 7.93 -4.94
CA ARG A 699 -30.66 6.74 -5.54
C ARG A 699 -30.40 5.49 -4.72
N LEU A 700 -29.16 5.29 -4.26
CA LEU A 700 -28.80 4.18 -3.37
C LEU A 700 -29.54 4.27 -2.04
N GLU A 701 -29.58 5.44 -1.40
CA GLU A 701 -30.26 5.68 -0.12
C GLU A 701 -31.76 5.31 -0.16
N ARG A 702 -32.44 5.60 -1.27
CA ARG A 702 -33.86 5.26 -1.46
C ARG A 702 -34.12 3.77 -1.72
N ALA A 703 -33.08 3.00 -2.00
CA ALA A 703 -33.19 1.57 -2.24
C ALA A 703 -33.20 0.77 -0.94
N LYS A 704 -33.68 -0.47 -1.01
CA LYS A 704 -33.58 -1.41 0.12
C LYS A 704 -32.16 -1.99 0.19
N LEU A 705 -31.30 -1.34 0.98
CA LEU A 705 -29.88 -1.72 1.15
C LEU A 705 -29.64 -2.62 2.37
N SER A 706 -28.59 -3.45 2.29
CA SER A 706 -27.95 -4.09 3.45
C SER A 706 -27.43 -3.08 4.48
N ARG A 707 -27.02 -3.55 5.66
CA ARG A 707 -26.41 -2.68 6.67
C ARG A 707 -25.05 -2.15 6.21
N ASP A 708 -24.24 -3.00 5.59
CA ASP A 708 -22.91 -2.69 5.07
C ASP A 708 -22.94 -1.49 4.13
N VAL A 709 -23.79 -1.54 3.09
CA VAL A 709 -23.89 -0.47 2.08
C VAL A 709 -24.60 0.75 2.62
N ARG A 710 -25.65 0.57 3.43
CA ARG A 710 -26.40 1.69 4.01
C ARG A 710 -25.52 2.58 4.88
N GLU A 711 -24.70 1.99 5.75
CA GLU A 711 -23.77 2.74 6.60
C GLU A 711 -22.85 3.64 5.77
N MET A 712 -22.28 3.09 4.68
CA MET A 712 -21.40 3.85 3.78
C MET A 712 -22.12 4.99 3.06
N VAL A 713 -23.35 4.76 2.58
CA VAL A 713 -24.14 5.76 1.85
C VAL A 713 -24.61 6.89 2.78
N GLU A 714 -25.17 6.56 3.94
CA GLU A 714 -25.68 7.54 4.91
C GLU A 714 -24.55 8.44 5.44
N LYS A 715 -23.40 7.85 5.79
CA LYS A 715 -22.22 8.62 6.22
C LYS A 715 -21.69 9.50 5.09
N SER A 716 -21.77 9.09 3.84
CA SER A 716 -21.31 9.88 2.69
C SER A 716 -22.21 11.07 2.36
N LEU A 717 -23.53 10.94 2.53
CA LEU A 717 -24.48 12.03 2.30
C LEU A 717 -24.45 13.07 3.43
N THR A 718 -24.26 12.62 4.67
CA THR A 718 -24.24 13.50 5.85
C THR A 718 -22.85 14.08 6.15
N GLY A 719 -21.78 13.35 5.87
CA GLY A 719 -20.43 13.67 6.32
C GLY A 719 -19.72 14.74 5.49
N VAL A 720 -19.18 15.77 6.17
CA VAL A 720 -18.42 16.86 5.54
C VAL A 720 -16.97 16.42 5.30
N TYR A 721 -16.50 16.49 4.05
CA TYR A 721 -15.06 16.42 3.75
C TYR A 721 -14.43 17.75 4.14
N ARG A 722 -13.39 17.73 4.98
CA ARG A 722 -12.60 18.93 5.26
C ARG A 722 -11.32 18.88 4.44
N ILE A 723 -11.12 19.93 3.65
CA ILE A 723 -9.88 20.14 2.91
C ILE A 723 -8.79 20.47 3.93
N LEU A 724 -7.66 19.77 3.82
CA LEU A 724 -6.50 19.99 4.68
C LEU A 724 -5.25 20.43 3.90
N HIS A 725 -5.38 20.77 2.61
CA HIS A 725 -4.28 21.36 1.83
C HIS A 725 -4.72 22.60 1.05
N THR A 726 -4.04 23.69 1.35
CA THR A 726 -3.39 24.51 0.33
C THR A 726 -1.89 24.21 0.42
N PHE A 727 -1.27 23.71 -0.65
CA PHE A 727 0.12 24.09 -0.90
C PHE A 727 0.09 25.61 -1.04
N SER A 728 0.62 26.35 -0.07
CA SER A 728 0.77 27.79 -0.22
C SER A 728 1.76 28.01 -1.37
N LEU A 729 1.27 28.36 -2.56
CA LEU A 729 2.05 28.78 -3.72
C LEU A 729 2.71 30.17 -3.49
N LYS A 730 3.14 30.48 -2.26
CA LYS A 730 3.85 31.71 -1.96
C LYS A 730 5.35 31.50 -2.00
#